data_AF-A0AAU8SKH4-F1
#
_entry.id   AF-A0AAU8SKH4-F1
#
_cell.length_a   1.000
_cell.length_b   1.000
_cell.length_c   1.000
_cell.angle_alpha   90.00
_cell.angle_beta   90.00
_cell.angle_gamma   90.00
#
_symmetry.space_group_name_H-M   'P 1'
#
loop_
_entity.id
_entity.type
_entity.pdbx_description
1 polymer ?
#
loop_
_entity_poly.entity_id
_entity_poly.type
_entity_poly.pdbx_seq_one_letter_code
_entity_poly.pdbx_strand_id
1 'polypeptide(L)'
;MTIPTPTVDSAASAVSVSLPDATLPAGLPDPATLARLASAFLAALPGQAAAPDVGAGSGAVGGVPSALPAAAPILASASNPAPAGSPLAGPGGTGTGVPGAGVPLGKAPGANLAPAPTHVLSLGNRAPALVPHAAAQNGLPDNAVAIAPAVEPRVGGVALGVPPVQEPVPARAAPDASAAAPASSPYYFIDPASHGWPRDAAQIVVPRDGIASPRAFGLPDESELRDLLPIRRPAVDRHRAPRYFVDDAPPANAHAPGAGAHQPFDVNAIRRDFPILAERVNGKPLVWFDNAATTHKPQAVIDRLAYFYAHENSNIHRAAHTLAGRATDAYEHARATVQRFIGAGSPDEIVFVRGTTEAINLIAKTWGVRNVGEGDEIVVSHLEHHANIVPWQQLAALTGATLRVIPVDDSGQVLLDEYRKLLNDRTKIVSVTQVSNALGTVVPVKEIVELAHRAGAKALVDGAQSISHMRVDVQALDADFFVFSGHKIYGPTGIGVVYGKRALLDDMPPWQGGGNMIADVTFERTVFQPPPNRFEAGTGNIADAVGLGAALDYVTRVGIENIARYEHDLLAYATGALAPVPGVRLVGTARDKASVLSFVLKGYETEEVGRALNEAGIAVRSGHHCAQPILRRFGLEATVRPSLAFYNTRDEVDAMVDVVRRLAARRV
;
A
#
# COMPACT_ATOMS: atom_id res chain seq x y z
N MET A 1 -5.41 -66.52 -1.66
CA MET A 1 -4.81 -67.01 -2.92
C MET A 1 -4.37 -65.83 -3.75
N THR A 2 -3.34 -66.01 -4.57
CA THR A 2 -2.57 -64.95 -5.23
C THR A 2 -3.10 -64.55 -6.62
N ILE A 3 -2.79 -63.29 -6.96
CA ILE A 3 -2.81 -62.54 -8.23
C ILE A 3 -2.79 -63.35 -9.55
N PRO A 4 -3.28 -62.76 -10.67
CA PRO A 4 -2.33 -62.05 -11.54
C PRO A 4 -2.79 -60.69 -12.11
N THR A 5 -1.82 -59.79 -12.23
CA THR A 5 -1.89 -58.50 -12.95
C THR A 5 -1.70 -58.73 -14.46
N PRO A 6 -2.42 -58.01 -15.36
CA PRO A 6 -2.11 -58.03 -16.78
C PRO A 6 -1.13 -56.92 -17.17
N THR A 7 0.08 -57.30 -17.58
CA THR A 7 0.90 -56.52 -18.51
C THR A 7 0.35 -56.67 -19.93
N VAL A 8 0.36 -55.60 -20.73
CA VAL A 8 0.20 -55.71 -22.19
C VAL A 8 1.33 -54.96 -22.87
N ASP A 9 1.96 -55.63 -23.82
CA ASP A 9 3.19 -55.23 -24.49
C ASP A 9 2.94 -54.27 -25.66
N SER A 10 4.01 -53.62 -26.12
CA SER A 10 3.94 -52.60 -27.17
C SER A 10 3.80 -53.18 -28.59
N ALA A 11 2.63 -53.03 -29.23
CA ALA A 11 2.51 -53.02 -30.70
C ALA A 11 1.18 -52.42 -31.22
N ALA A 12 1.31 -51.60 -32.27
CA ALA A 12 0.28 -51.18 -33.24
C ALA A 12 -0.82 -50.14 -32.86
N SER A 13 -1.00 -49.18 -33.80
CA SER A 13 -2.20 -48.35 -34.00
C SER A 13 -2.51 -47.21 -33.00
N ALA A 14 -1.54 -46.33 -32.74
CA ALA A 14 -1.86 -44.96 -32.34
C ALA A 14 -2.46 -44.19 -33.53
N VAL A 15 -3.68 -43.66 -33.38
CA VAL A 15 -4.32 -42.81 -34.39
C VAL A 15 -3.58 -41.47 -34.47
N SER A 16 -2.95 -41.20 -35.62
CA SER A 16 -2.28 -39.94 -35.88
C SER A 16 -3.30 -38.80 -36.07
N VAL A 17 -3.41 -37.90 -35.10
CA VAL A 17 -4.04 -36.60 -35.32
C VAL A 17 -3.02 -35.72 -36.05
N SER A 18 -3.20 -35.57 -37.37
CA SER A 18 -2.36 -34.68 -38.17
C SER A 18 -2.66 -33.22 -37.82
N LEU A 19 -1.68 -32.50 -37.28
CA LEU A 19 -1.70 -31.03 -37.31
C LEU A 19 -1.50 -30.57 -38.77
N PRO A 20 -2.17 -29.49 -39.22
CA PRO A 20 -1.98 -28.98 -40.57
C PRO A 20 -0.57 -28.42 -40.75
N ASP A 21 0.04 -28.69 -41.92
CA ASP A 21 1.35 -28.13 -42.33
C ASP A 21 1.27 -26.62 -42.53
N ALA A 22 1.35 -25.87 -41.43
CA ALA A 22 1.63 -24.44 -41.44
C ALA A 22 3.13 -24.25 -41.67
N THR A 23 3.51 -23.84 -42.89
CA THR A 23 4.88 -23.43 -43.20
C THR A 23 5.25 -22.23 -42.33
N LEU A 24 6.25 -22.41 -41.46
CA LEU A 24 6.74 -21.33 -40.59
C LEU A 24 7.30 -20.18 -41.45
N PRO A 25 7.01 -18.91 -41.11
CA PRO A 25 7.54 -17.78 -41.85
C PRO A 25 9.07 -17.78 -41.83
N ALA A 26 9.67 -17.57 -43.02
CA ALA A 26 11.12 -17.59 -43.20
C ALA A 26 11.80 -16.53 -42.33
N GLY A 27 12.77 -16.95 -41.51
CA GLY A 27 13.52 -16.09 -40.60
C GLY A 27 13.49 -16.51 -39.12
N LEU A 28 12.63 -17.47 -38.75
CA LEU A 28 12.69 -18.08 -37.42
C LEU A 28 13.83 -19.14 -37.33
N PRO A 29 14.59 -19.18 -36.22
CA PRO A 29 15.55 -20.27 -35.98
C PRO A 29 14.84 -21.63 -35.91
N ASP A 30 15.54 -22.70 -36.26
CA ASP A 30 14.96 -24.04 -36.19
C ASP A 30 14.55 -24.43 -34.75
N PRO A 31 13.58 -25.36 -34.58
CA PRO A 31 13.08 -25.72 -33.24
C PRO A 31 14.16 -26.27 -32.28
N ALA A 32 15.22 -26.91 -32.77
CA ALA A 32 16.31 -27.40 -31.94
C ALA A 32 17.24 -26.25 -31.49
N THR A 33 17.47 -25.26 -32.35
CA THR A 33 18.14 -24.01 -31.97
C THR A 33 17.33 -23.24 -30.91
N LEU A 34 16.01 -23.14 -31.06
CA LEU A 34 15.12 -22.54 -30.05
C LEU A 34 15.17 -23.32 -28.71
N ALA A 35 15.08 -24.65 -28.74
CA ALA A 35 15.17 -25.47 -27.53
C ALA A 35 16.53 -25.33 -26.82
N ARG A 36 17.62 -25.22 -27.57
CA ARG A 36 18.98 -25.00 -27.05
C ARG A 36 19.12 -23.60 -26.43
N LEU A 37 18.57 -22.56 -27.05
CA LEU A 37 18.56 -21.20 -26.49
C LEU A 37 17.72 -21.11 -25.22
N ALA A 38 16.54 -21.73 -25.18
CA ALA A 38 15.71 -21.81 -23.98
C ALA A 38 16.41 -22.56 -22.83
N SER A 39 17.11 -23.67 -23.14
CA SER A 39 17.91 -24.42 -22.16
C SER A 39 19.09 -23.60 -21.63
N ALA A 40 19.78 -22.83 -22.49
CA ALA A 40 20.86 -21.95 -22.07
C ALA A 40 20.37 -20.78 -21.20
N PHE A 41 19.20 -20.21 -21.51
CA PHE A 41 18.58 -19.14 -20.72
C PHE A 41 18.19 -19.62 -19.31
N LEU A 42 17.65 -20.84 -19.18
CA LEU A 42 17.27 -21.43 -17.90
C LEU A 42 18.46 -21.94 -17.06
N ALA A 43 19.64 -22.11 -17.67
CA ALA A 43 20.87 -22.54 -17.00
C ALA A 43 21.78 -21.38 -16.54
N ALA A 44 21.50 -20.14 -16.96
CA ALA A 44 22.31 -18.97 -16.63
C ALA A 44 21.90 -18.35 -15.28
N LEU A 45 22.87 -18.14 -14.38
CA LEU A 45 22.66 -17.34 -13.17
C LEU A 45 22.68 -15.83 -13.49
N PRO A 46 21.93 -14.99 -12.74
CA PRO A 46 21.83 -13.56 -13.05
C PRO A 46 23.19 -12.85 -13.00
N GLY A 47 23.58 -12.21 -14.11
CA GLY A 47 24.76 -11.33 -14.17
C GLY A 47 25.95 -11.81 -15.01
N GLN A 48 25.88 -12.98 -15.65
CA GLN A 48 26.90 -13.40 -16.64
C GLN A 48 26.39 -13.25 -18.07
N ALA A 49 27.12 -12.46 -18.87
CA ALA A 49 26.90 -12.35 -20.32
C ALA A 49 27.72 -13.41 -21.06
N ALA A 50 27.07 -14.18 -21.93
CA ALA A 50 27.76 -15.10 -22.84
C ALA A 50 28.36 -14.31 -24.02
N ALA A 51 29.66 -14.48 -24.27
CA ALA A 51 30.30 -14.00 -25.49
C ALA A 51 29.96 -14.93 -26.67
N PRO A 52 29.87 -14.42 -27.91
CA PRO A 52 29.59 -15.25 -29.08
C PRO A 52 30.84 -15.99 -29.57
N ASP A 53 30.72 -17.30 -29.80
CA ASP A 53 31.78 -18.11 -30.42
C ASP A 53 31.99 -17.73 -31.90
N VAL A 54 33.27 -17.69 -32.31
CA VAL A 54 33.69 -17.40 -33.67
C VAL A 54 34.53 -18.54 -34.21
N GLY A 55 34.07 -19.16 -35.31
CA GLY A 55 34.93 -19.77 -36.33
C GLY A 55 35.56 -21.14 -35.99
N ALA A 56 35.19 -22.16 -36.78
CA ALA A 56 35.87 -23.44 -36.79
C ALA A 56 37.32 -23.36 -37.31
N GLY A 57 38.24 -24.19 -36.79
CA GLY A 57 39.57 -24.34 -37.39
C GLY A 57 40.55 -25.26 -36.65
N SER A 58 40.71 -26.49 -37.15
CA SER A 58 41.94 -27.31 -37.12
C SER A 58 42.60 -27.70 -35.77
N GLY A 59 42.81 -29.01 -35.58
CA GLY A 59 43.97 -29.51 -34.81
C GLY A 59 43.71 -30.77 -33.98
N ALA A 60 44.41 -31.86 -34.29
CA ALA A 60 44.51 -33.05 -33.43
C ALA A 60 45.28 -32.72 -32.11
N VAL A 61 45.33 -33.53 -31.05
CA VAL A 61 45.58 -34.99 -31.04
C VAL A 61 45.09 -35.65 -29.73
N GLY A 62 44.60 -36.90 -29.84
CA GLY A 62 44.97 -37.99 -28.91
C GLY A 62 44.11 -38.29 -27.67
N GLY A 63 43.73 -39.57 -27.52
CA GLY A 63 43.70 -40.20 -26.18
C GLY A 63 42.35 -40.69 -25.61
N VAL A 64 41.72 -41.69 -26.22
CA VAL A 64 40.88 -42.70 -25.53
C VAL A 64 41.86 -43.79 -24.97
N PRO A 65 41.56 -44.64 -23.95
CA PRO A 65 40.23 -45.03 -23.48
C PRO A 65 39.99 -45.45 -21.98
N SER A 66 38.71 -45.73 -21.70
CA SER A 66 38.17 -46.88 -20.92
C SER A 66 38.06 -46.92 -19.38
N ALA A 67 36.88 -47.46 -18.97
CA ALA A 67 36.57 -48.33 -17.83
C ALA A 67 36.06 -47.76 -16.47
N LEU A 68 34.92 -48.35 -16.05
CA LEU A 68 34.22 -48.33 -14.74
C LEU A 68 34.97 -49.23 -13.70
N PRO A 69 34.64 -49.32 -12.37
CA PRO A 69 33.35 -49.08 -11.72
C PRO A 69 33.37 -48.43 -10.30
N ALA A 70 32.26 -48.58 -9.55
CA ALA A 70 31.83 -47.81 -8.37
C ALA A 70 32.55 -48.01 -7.02
N ALA A 71 32.66 -46.93 -6.23
CA ALA A 71 32.54 -46.84 -4.76
C ALA A 71 32.45 -45.36 -4.30
N ALA A 72 31.85 -45.07 -3.13
CA ALA A 72 31.73 -43.73 -2.51
C ALA A 72 32.68 -43.60 -1.29
N PRO A 73 32.66 -42.52 -0.44
CA PRO A 73 32.19 -41.13 -0.57
C PRO A 73 33.27 -40.07 -0.16
N ILE A 74 33.13 -38.78 -0.50
CA ILE A 74 33.93 -37.67 0.10
C ILE A 74 33.07 -36.41 0.37
N LEU A 75 33.28 -35.79 1.53
CA LEU A 75 32.69 -34.50 1.95
C LEU A 75 33.40 -33.30 1.29
N ALA A 76 32.65 -32.23 1.01
CA ALA A 76 33.15 -30.85 1.17
C ALA A 76 32.00 -29.84 1.34
N SER A 77 31.74 -29.42 2.58
CA SER A 77 30.98 -28.21 2.89
C SER A 77 31.94 -27.05 3.15
N ALA A 78 31.67 -25.86 2.60
CA ALA A 78 32.42 -24.64 2.93
C ALA A 78 31.47 -23.44 3.09
N SER A 79 30.93 -23.29 4.29
CA SER A 79 30.20 -22.10 4.76
C SER A 79 31.19 -21.09 5.37
N ASN A 80 31.11 -19.83 4.94
CA ASN A 80 32.01 -18.77 5.42
C ASN A 80 31.48 -18.14 6.74
N PRO A 81 32.25 -18.10 7.84
CA PRO A 81 31.79 -17.56 9.13
C PRO A 81 31.96 -16.03 9.23
N ALA A 82 31.01 -15.37 9.91
CA ALA A 82 31.11 -13.94 10.23
C ALA A 82 31.99 -13.68 11.48
N PRO A 83 32.70 -12.54 11.57
CA PRO A 83 33.56 -12.24 12.72
C PRO A 83 32.81 -11.97 14.03
N ALA A 84 33.51 -12.19 15.16
CA ALA A 84 32.99 -11.91 16.49
C ALA A 84 32.76 -10.41 16.73
N GLY A 85 31.64 -10.06 17.38
CA GLY A 85 31.23 -8.67 17.66
C GLY A 85 30.01 -8.18 16.87
N SER A 86 29.45 -8.99 15.96
CA SER A 86 28.25 -8.62 15.19
C SER A 86 26.95 -8.68 16.02
N PRO A 87 26.10 -7.64 16.01
CA PRO A 87 24.82 -7.61 16.73
C PRO A 87 23.70 -8.45 16.08
N LEU A 88 24.02 -9.27 15.07
CA LEU A 88 23.07 -10.15 14.37
C LEU A 88 23.03 -11.59 14.89
N ALA A 89 23.76 -11.91 15.96
CA ALA A 89 23.73 -13.22 16.62
C ALA A 89 22.54 -13.33 17.61
N GLY A 90 21.35 -13.62 17.09
CA GLY A 90 20.17 -13.91 17.91
C GLY A 90 20.25 -15.29 18.61
N PRO A 91 19.69 -15.45 19.83
CA PRO A 91 19.78 -16.70 20.59
C PRO A 91 18.77 -17.73 20.07
N GLY A 92 19.20 -18.58 19.12
CA GLY A 92 18.31 -19.55 18.47
C GLY A 92 19.02 -20.61 17.64
N GLY A 93 20.22 -21.05 18.07
CA GLY A 93 20.98 -22.07 17.36
C GLY A 93 20.35 -23.46 17.45
N THR A 94 19.58 -23.89 16.44
CA THR A 94 19.12 -25.27 16.30
C THR A 94 20.26 -26.18 15.81
N GLY A 95 21.25 -26.41 16.69
CA GLY A 95 22.29 -27.42 16.48
C GLY A 95 21.75 -28.80 16.83
N THR A 96 21.47 -29.62 15.81
CA THR A 96 21.09 -31.02 16.00
C THR A 96 22.30 -31.89 16.30
N GLY A 97 22.41 -32.44 17.51
CA GLY A 97 23.26 -33.63 17.74
C GLY A 97 24.02 -33.73 19.07
N VAL A 98 23.32 -34.01 20.17
CA VAL A 98 23.85 -34.90 21.23
C VAL A 98 22.69 -35.77 21.75
N PRO A 99 22.80 -37.11 21.76
CA PRO A 99 21.74 -37.99 22.26
C PRO A 99 21.94 -38.38 23.73
N GLY A 100 20.86 -38.44 24.52
CA GLY A 100 20.85 -39.18 25.79
C GLY A 100 19.95 -38.63 26.90
N ALA A 101 19.18 -39.53 27.51
CA ALA A 101 18.50 -39.43 28.81
C ALA A 101 17.35 -38.41 29.01
N GLY A 102 16.11 -38.93 29.06
CA GLY A 102 15.35 -38.90 30.32
C GLY A 102 14.36 -37.76 30.58
N VAL A 103 13.10 -37.99 30.19
CA VAL A 103 11.85 -37.42 30.75
C VAL A 103 11.85 -37.65 32.30
N PRO A 104 11.29 -36.78 33.20
CA PRO A 104 9.98 -36.16 33.02
C PRO A 104 9.67 -34.75 33.58
N LEU A 105 8.53 -34.21 33.10
CA LEU A 105 7.75 -33.15 33.76
C LEU A 105 7.25 -33.59 35.15
N GLY A 106 7.11 -32.65 36.09
CA GLY A 106 6.18 -32.82 37.21
C GLY A 106 6.29 -31.84 38.38
N LYS A 107 5.14 -31.22 38.72
CA LYS A 107 4.76 -30.55 40.00
C LYS A 107 5.22 -29.10 40.25
N ALA A 108 4.21 -28.25 40.45
CA ALA A 108 4.25 -27.01 41.25
C ALA A 108 3.78 -27.32 42.70
N PRO A 109 3.57 -26.36 43.64
CA PRO A 109 3.93 -24.94 43.66
C PRO A 109 4.63 -24.46 44.99
N GLY A 110 5.21 -23.25 44.96
CA GLY A 110 5.27 -22.33 46.13
C GLY A 110 6.25 -22.60 47.28
N ALA A 111 7.28 -21.76 47.40
CA ALA A 111 7.96 -21.46 48.67
C ALA A 111 8.63 -20.06 48.61
N ASN A 112 8.37 -19.21 49.60
CA ASN A 112 9.05 -17.92 49.77
C ASN A 112 10.35 -18.12 50.57
N LEU A 113 11.46 -17.48 50.17
CA LEU A 113 12.56 -17.16 51.09
C LEU A 113 13.22 -15.81 50.72
N ALA A 114 13.72 -15.13 51.75
CA ALA A 114 14.07 -13.71 51.80
C ALA A 114 15.60 -13.45 51.55
N PRO A 115 16.08 -12.19 51.52
CA PRO A 115 17.30 -11.81 50.76
C PRO A 115 18.58 -11.54 51.59
N ALA A 116 19.64 -11.12 50.87
CA ALA A 116 20.86 -10.40 51.30
C ALA A 116 22.05 -11.28 51.79
N PRO A 117 23.32 -10.76 51.86
CA PRO A 117 23.75 -9.35 51.70
C PRO A 117 25.06 -9.05 50.89
N THR A 118 25.27 -7.75 50.58
CA THR A 118 26.54 -6.96 50.43
C THR A 118 27.74 -7.52 49.62
N HIS A 119 28.43 -6.73 48.78
CA HIS A 119 29.27 -5.58 49.19
C HIS A 119 29.36 -4.44 48.15
N VAL A 120 29.92 -3.29 48.60
CA VAL A 120 30.05 -2.00 47.90
C VAL A 120 31.53 -1.69 47.62
N LEU A 121 31.78 -0.76 46.69
CA LEU A 121 33.08 -0.22 46.21
C LEU A 121 33.70 -1.06 45.07
N SER A 122 34.20 -0.45 43.97
CA SER A 122 34.79 0.91 43.86
C SER A 122 34.34 1.69 42.62
N LEU A 123 34.28 3.02 42.75
CA LEU A 123 34.55 3.92 41.62
C LEU A 123 36.05 3.91 41.36
N GLY A 124 36.46 3.75 40.10
CA GLY A 124 37.86 3.88 39.70
C GLY A 124 38.05 3.73 38.20
N ASN A 125 38.72 4.71 37.58
CA ASN A 125 39.25 4.72 36.21
C ASN A 125 38.26 4.93 35.06
N ARG A 126 37.89 6.21 34.87
CA ARG A 126 37.94 6.80 33.52
C ARG A 126 39.41 7.01 33.15
N ALA A 127 39.90 6.32 32.11
CA ALA A 127 41.12 6.67 31.38
C ALA A 127 40.99 6.16 29.93
N PRO A 128 41.56 6.85 28.93
CA PRO A 128 41.21 6.64 27.52
C PRO A 128 41.87 5.42 26.88
N ALA A 129 41.26 4.89 25.83
CA ALA A 129 41.86 3.86 24.99
C ALA A 129 43.09 4.42 24.25
N LEU A 130 44.25 3.77 24.47
CA LEU A 130 45.52 4.15 23.88
C LEU A 130 45.57 3.76 22.39
N VAL A 131 45.92 4.72 21.53
CA VAL A 131 46.20 4.49 20.10
C VAL A 131 47.63 3.95 19.95
N PRO A 132 47.86 2.83 19.23
CA PRO A 132 49.21 2.34 18.97
C PRO A 132 49.99 3.32 18.09
N HIS A 133 51.08 3.89 18.61
CA HIS A 133 52.04 4.65 17.82
C HIS A 133 53.05 3.69 17.19
N ALA A 134 53.14 3.68 15.86
CA ALA A 134 54.27 3.10 15.14
C ALA A 134 55.25 4.23 14.76
N ALA A 135 56.52 4.10 15.13
CA ALA A 135 57.52 5.15 14.94
C ALA A 135 58.02 5.20 13.49
N ALA A 136 58.13 6.41 12.92
CA ALA A 136 58.81 6.68 11.66
C ALA A 136 60.33 6.82 11.86
N GLN A 137 61.13 6.33 10.91
CA GLN A 137 62.59 6.19 11.02
C GLN A 137 63.42 7.50 10.86
N ASN A 138 62.83 8.68 11.02
CA ASN A 138 63.42 9.95 10.60
C ASN A 138 63.39 11.10 11.63
N GLY A 139 63.07 10.83 12.91
CA GLY A 139 63.69 11.55 14.04
C GLY A 139 63.35 13.03 14.27
N LEU A 140 62.13 13.48 13.96
CA LEU A 140 61.62 14.81 14.35
C LEU A 140 60.21 14.70 15.00
N PRO A 141 59.83 15.58 15.95
CA PRO A 141 58.62 15.42 16.76
C PRO A 141 57.37 16.07 16.14
N ASP A 142 56.23 15.37 16.26
CA ASP A 142 54.91 15.87 15.85
C ASP A 142 54.30 16.84 16.87
N ASN A 143 53.79 17.97 16.40
CA ASN A 143 52.86 18.84 17.12
C ASN A 143 51.55 18.96 16.35
N ALA A 144 50.42 18.75 17.02
CA ALA A 144 49.11 18.68 16.38
C ALA A 144 48.50 20.07 16.09
N VAL A 145 48.10 20.30 14.84
CA VAL A 145 47.12 21.33 14.45
C VAL A 145 46.21 20.73 13.38
N ALA A 146 44.89 20.74 13.62
CA ALA A 146 43.91 20.16 12.71
C ALA A 146 43.00 21.25 12.10
N ILE A 147 43.25 21.61 10.84
CA ILE A 147 42.33 22.36 9.98
C ILE A 147 42.40 21.71 8.58
N ALA A 148 41.24 21.37 8.00
CA ALA A 148 41.12 20.88 6.62
C ALA A 148 41.17 22.07 5.63
N PRO A 149 41.67 21.91 4.38
CA PRO A 149 40.85 21.27 3.34
C PRO A 149 41.59 20.52 2.20
N ALA A 150 40.77 19.87 1.38
CA ALA A 150 40.89 19.31 0.02
C ALA A 150 42.13 19.52 -0.90
N VAL A 151 42.21 18.59 -1.89
CA VAL A 151 42.80 18.67 -3.27
C VAL A 151 44.15 17.96 -3.55
N GLU A 152 44.04 16.79 -4.23
CA GLU A 152 44.96 16.18 -5.24
C GLU A 152 46.43 15.76 -4.87
N PRO A 153 47.24 15.07 -5.73
CA PRO A 153 47.01 14.62 -7.14
C PRO A 153 47.44 13.17 -7.58
N ARG A 154 46.78 12.66 -8.65
CA ARG A 154 47.30 11.82 -9.79
C ARG A 154 47.96 10.45 -9.49
N VAL A 155 48.13 9.47 -10.39
CA VAL A 155 47.97 9.26 -11.87
C VAL A 155 47.28 7.88 -12.03
N GLY A 156 46.52 7.48 -13.07
CA GLY A 156 46.08 8.08 -14.33
C GLY A 156 46.09 7.03 -15.47
N GLY A 157 45.07 6.99 -16.36
CA GLY A 157 44.90 5.91 -17.36
C GLY A 157 44.13 6.35 -18.63
N VAL A 158 44.70 6.01 -19.79
CA VAL A 158 44.35 6.33 -21.19
C VAL A 158 42.87 6.67 -21.48
N ALA A 159 42.64 7.89 -21.99
CA ALA A 159 41.36 8.29 -22.59
C ALA A 159 41.47 8.38 -24.13
N LEU A 160 40.48 7.85 -24.84
CA LEU A 160 40.34 8.00 -26.30
C LEU A 160 39.80 9.40 -26.62
N GLY A 161 40.46 10.10 -27.55
CA GLY A 161 40.12 11.49 -27.89
C GLY A 161 38.85 11.63 -28.74
N VAL A 162 38.05 12.65 -28.43
CA VAL A 162 36.93 13.12 -29.26
C VAL A 162 37.40 14.33 -30.08
N PRO A 163 37.20 14.38 -31.41
CA PRO A 163 37.63 15.51 -32.22
C PRO A 163 36.77 16.77 -31.99
N PRO A 164 37.34 17.99 -32.12
CA PRO A 164 36.65 19.23 -31.81
C PRO A 164 35.59 19.64 -32.85
N VAL A 165 34.55 20.32 -32.36
CA VAL A 165 33.46 20.90 -33.16
C VAL A 165 33.93 22.20 -33.84
N GLN A 166 33.48 22.41 -35.08
CA GLN A 166 33.88 23.54 -35.93
C GLN A 166 32.73 24.56 -36.04
N GLU A 167 33.04 25.86 -35.94
CA GLU A 167 32.04 26.95 -35.99
C GLU A 167 31.41 27.16 -37.39
N PRO A 168 30.20 27.73 -37.48
CA PRO A 168 29.44 27.80 -38.73
C PRO A 168 29.92 28.90 -39.70
N VAL A 169 30.06 28.52 -40.97
CA VAL A 169 30.38 29.40 -42.11
C VAL A 169 29.07 29.70 -42.90
N PRO A 170 28.84 30.94 -43.39
CA PRO A 170 27.54 31.35 -43.93
C PRO A 170 27.17 30.69 -45.28
N ALA A 171 25.86 30.69 -45.54
CA ALA A 171 25.22 30.01 -46.67
C ALA A 171 25.73 30.43 -48.05
N ARG A 172 25.78 29.46 -48.97
CA ARG A 172 26.00 29.68 -50.41
C ARG A 172 24.99 28.85 -51.22
N ALA A 173 24.54 29.42 -52.34
CA ALA A 173 23.36 28.97 -53.07
C ALA A 173 23.48 27.57 -53.70
N ALA A 174 22.32 26.91 -53.85
CA ALA A 174 22.18 25.61 -54.50
C ALA A 174 22.14 25.70 -56.04
N PRO A 175 22.63 24.68 -56.75
CA PRO A 175 22.22 24.36 -58.11
C PRO A 175 21.27 23.15 -58.18
N ASP A 176 20.37 23.21 -59.14
CA ASP A 176 19.36 22.25 -59.64
C ASP A 176 19.33 20.80 -59.11
N ALA A 177 18.14 20.39 -58.64
CA ALA A 177 17.81 19.01 -58.33
C ALA A 177 17.18 18.30 -59.55
N SER A 178 17.93 17.42 -60.21
CA SER A 178 17.39 16.46 -61.19
C SER A 178 17.23 15.07 -60.58
N ALA A 179 15.97 14.64 -60.42
CA ALA A 179 15.48 13.25 -60.32
C ALA A 179 16.38 12.19 -59.62
N ALA A 180 16.04 11.87 -58.37
CA ALA A 180 16.33 10.57 -57.76
C ALA A 180 15.06 10.04 -57.04
N ALA A 181 14.81 8.73 -57.14
CA ALA A 181 13.62 8.08 -56.57
C ALA A 181 13.66 8.05 -55.04
N PRO A 182 12.49 8.02 -54.35
CA PRO A 182 12.47 8.00 -52.88
C PRO A 182 13.02 6.68 -52.34
N ALA A 183 14.00 6.77 -51.44
CA ALA A 183 14.47 5.63 -50.66
C ALA A 183 13.38 5.16 -49.70
N SER A 184 13.18 3.84 -49.60
CA SER A 184 12.22 3.23 -48.68
C SER A 184 12.64 3.43 -47.22
N SER A 185 11.73 3.98 -46.41
CA SER A 185 11.90 4.10 -44.96
C SER A 185 11.80 2.72 -44.28
N PRO A 186 12.63 2.41 -43.27
CA PRO A 186 12.49 1.18 -42.47
C PRO A 186 11.31 1.20 -41.49
N TYR A 187 10.52 2.28 -41.46
CA TYR A 187 9.33 2.44 -40.61
C TYR A 187 8.05 2.23 -41.41
N TYR A 188 7.38 1.09 -41.21
CA TYR A 188 6.22 0.65 -42.04
C TYR A 188 5.02 1.62 -42.06
N PHE A 189 4.89 2.47 -41.03
CA PHE A 189 3.83 3.48 -40.92
C PHE A 189 4.13 4.81 -41.64
N ILE A 190 5.29 4.93 -42.29
CA ILE A 190 5.66 6.09 -43.12
C ILE A 190 5.78 5.67 -44.59
N ASP A 191 4.75 4.97 -45.10
CA ASP A 191 4.53 4.82 -46.53
C ASP A 191 3.42 5.79 -46.99
N PRO A 192 3.75 6.86 -47.73
CA PRO A 192 2.77 7.83 -48.21
C PRO A 192 1.78 7.27 -49.26
N ALA A 193 1.93 6.03 -49.74
CA ALA A 193 0.99 5.39 -50.66
C ALA A 193 -0.20 4.69 -49.98
N SER A 194 -0.17 4.52 -48.65
CA SER A 194 -1.08 3.59 -47.93
C SER A 194 -2.35 4.21 -47.34
N HIS A 195 -2.44 5.53 -47.24
CA HIS A 195 -3.55 6.23 -46.58
C HIS A 195 -4.26 7.19 -47.56
N GLY A 196 -5.46 6.80 -48.01
CA GLY A 196 -6.27 7.48 -49.02
C GLY A 196 -6.90 8.82 -48.57
N TRP A 197 -6.08 9.73 -48.03
CA TRP A 197 -6.48 11.11 -47.78
C TRP A 197 -6.40 11.90 -49.09
N PRO A 198 -7.47 12.56 -49.55
CA PRO A 198 -7.42 13.38 -50.75
C PRO A 198 -6.46 14.56 -50.52
N ARG A 199 -5.32 14.55 -51.22
CA ARG A 199 -4.36 15.66 -51.24
C ARG A 199 -4.80 16.76 -52.22
N ASP A 200 -5.99 17.31 -52.00
CA ASP A 200 -6.24 18.69 -52.42
C ASP A 200 -5.57 19.61 -51.40
N ALA A 201 -4.28 19.84 -51.63
CA ALA A 201 -3.51 20.85 -50.91
C ALA A 201 -4.03 22.23 -51.35
N ALA A 202 -5.13 22.66 -50.74
CA ALA A 202 -5.62 24.02 -50.83
C ALA A 202 -4.45 24.97 -50.51
N GLN A 203 -4.08 25.80 -51.49
CA GLN A 203 -2.89 26.64 -51.39
C GLN A 203 -3.04 27.57 -50.18
N ILE A 204 -2.18 27.40 -49.17
CA ILE A 204 -2.13 28.29 -48.01
C ILE A 204 -1.52 29.62 -48.50
N VAL A 205 -2.39 30.54 -48.91
CA VAL A 205 -1.99 31.87 -49.38
C VAL A 205 -1.72 32.76 -48.16
N VAL A 206 -0.45 32.85 -47.77
CA VAL A 206 0.00 33.76 -46.71
C VAL A 206 -0.13 35.22 -47.19
N PRO A 207 -0.96 36.07 -46.55
CA PRO A 207 -1.13 37.46 -46.97
C PRO A 207 0.16 38.27 -46.73
N ARG A 208 0.60 39.05 -47.73
CA ARG A 208 1.81 39.87 -47.62
C ARG A 208 1.65 41.11 -46.75
N ASP A 209 0.42 41.50 -46.44
CA ASP A 209 0.08 42.78 -45.81
C ASP A 209 0.01 42.72 -44.28
N GLY A 210 0.52 41.65 -43.67
CA GLY A 210 0.71 41.53 -42.21
C GLY A 210 -0.55 41.28 -41.37
N ILE A 211 -1.73 41.22 -41.97
CA ILE A 211 -3.00 40.93 -41.28
C ILE A 211 -3.42 39.48 -41.57
N ALA A 212 -3.31 38.61 -40.57
CA ALA A 212 -3.75 37.22 -40.65
C ALA A 212 -5.20 37.07 -40.15
N SER A 213 -6.00 36.26 -40.85
CA SER A 213 -7.34 35.84 -40.42
C SER A 213 -7.46 34.31 -40.44
N PRO A 214 -8.40 33.68 -39.69
CA PRO A 214 -8.50 32.22 -39.62
C PRO A 214 -8.62 31.53 -40.99
N ARG A 215 -9.39 32.15 -41.91
CA ARG A 215 -9.57 31.67 -43.29
C ARG A 215 -8.25 31.56 -44.07
N ALA A 216 -7.23 32.37 -43.77
CA ALA A 216 -5.92 32.29 -44.45
C ALA A 216 -5.16 30.98 -44.17
N PHE A 217 -5.54 30.24 -43.12
CA PHE A 217 -4.99 28.93 -42.77
C PHE A 217 -5.97 27.78 -43.05
N GLY A 218 -7.06 28.04 -43.79
CA GLY A 218 -8.10 27.04 -44.07
C GLY A 218 -8.92 26.64 -42.84
N LEU A 219 -8.89 27.43 -41.76
CA LEU A 219 -9.70 27.20 -40.57
C LEU A 219 -11.08 27.88 -40.73
N PRO A 220 -12.18 27.21 -40.35
CA PRO A 220 -13.51 27.79 -40.41
C PRO A 220 -13.61 29.00 -39.47
N ASP A 221 -14.40 29.99 -39.87
CA ASP A 221 -14.61 31.18 -39.04
C ASP A 221 -15.71 30.99 -37.98
N GLU A 222 -15.92 32.00 -37.14
CA GLU A 222 -16.88 31.95 -36.03
C GLU A 222 -18.34 31.74 -36.47
N SER A 223 -18.70 32.09 -37.72
CA SER A 223 -20.04 31.83 -38.25
C SER A 223 -20.17 30.37 -38.69
N GLU A 224 -19.18 29.83 -39.40
CA GLU A 224 -19.13 28.43 -39.81
C GLU A 224 -19.05 27.49 -38.59
N LEU A 225 -18.32 27.88 -37.53
CA LEU A 225 -18.27 27.15 -36.26
C LEU A 225 -19.63 27.09 -35.52
N ARG A 226 -20.49 28.09 -35.69
CA ARG A 226 -21.82 28.12 -35.05
C ARG A 226 -22.80 27.19 -35.76
N ASP A 227 -22.69 27.04 -37.08
CA ASP A 227 -23.50 26.07 -37.83
C ASP A 227 -23.04 24.61 -37.61
N LEU A 228 -21.75 24.40 -37.30
CA LEU A 228 -21.18 23.10 -36.95
C LEU A 228 -21.46 22.64 -35.50
N LEU A 229 -21.95 23.53 -34.63
CA LEU A 229 -22.20 23.24 -33.21
C LEU A 229 -23.70 23.39 -32.86
N PRO A 230 -24.51 22.31 -32.96
CA PRO A 230 -25.96 22.35 -32.67
C PRO A 230 -26.27 22.40 -31.16
N ILE A 231 -25.84 23.46 -30.48
CA ILE A 231 -26.12 23.71 -29.07
C ILE A 231 -27.54 24.27 -28.93
N ARG A 232 -28.52 23.39 -28.77
CA ARG A 232 -29.88 23.76 -28.35
C ARG A 232 -29.85 24.40 -26.96
N ARG A 233 -29.96 25.73 -26.91
CA ARG A 233 -30.28 26.45 -25.67
C ARG A 233 -31.80 26.43 -25.43
N PRO A 234 -32.28 26.12 -24.21
CA PRO A 234 -33.71 26.24 -23.89
C PRO A 234 -34.16 27.70 -23.95
N ALA A 235 -35.39 27.92 -24.41
CA ALA A 235 -35.95 29.26 -24.53
C ALA A 235 -36.18 29.91 -23.16
N VAL A 236 -35.69 31.13 -22.98
CA VAL A 236 -35.95 31.94 -21.79
C VAL A 236 -37.26 32.70 -21.99
N ASP A 237 -38.30 32.32 -21.26
CA ASP A 237 -39.56 33.05 -21.28
C ASP A 237 -39.38 34.46 -20.69
N ARG A 238 -39.77 35.48 -21.45
CA ARG A 238 -39.47 36.90 -21.19
C ARG A 238 -40.69 37.66 -20.68
N HIS A 239 -41.43 37.08 -19.75
CA HIS A 239 -42.46 37.82 -19.02
C HIS A 239 -42.38 37.62 -17.50
N ARG A 240 -41.94 38.71 -16.83
CA ARG A 240 -42.50 39.29 -15.59
C ARG A 240 -41.43 39.67 -14.56
N ALA A 241 -41.30 40.97 -14.33
CA ALA A 241 -40.68 41.59 -13.16
C ALA A 241 -41.43 42.91 -12.88
N PRO A 242 -41.24 43.56 -11.73
CA PRO A 242 -41.16 42.98 -10.39
C PRO A 242 -42.22 43.62 -9.45
N ARG A 243 -42.66 42.93 -8.38
CA ARG A 243 -43.25 43.61 -7.21
C ARG A 243 -42.82 42.93 -5.92
N TYR A 244 -42.16 43.71 -5.08
CA TYR A 244 -42.04 43.45 -3.64
C TYR A 244 -43.44 43.49 -3.03
N PHE A 245 -43.73 42.58 -2.10
CA PHE A 245 -44.27 42.91 -0.78
C PHE A 245 -44.05 41.71 0.15
N VAL A 246 -43.72 41.99 1.40
CA VAL A 246 -43.79 41.03 2.51
C VAL A 246 -45.25 41.01 2.96
N ASP A 247 -45.80 39.82 3.23
CA ASP A 247 -46.61 39.52 4.44
C ASP A 247 -47.19 38.09 4.38
N ASP A 248 -47.44 37.57 5.58
CA ASP A 248 -47.68 36.18 5.98
C ASP A 248 -48.64 35.30 5.15
N ALA A 249 -48.27 34.01 5.03
CA ALA A 249 -49.16 32.91 4.65
C ALA A 249 -48.86 31.64 5.48
N PRO A 250 -49.85 30.73 5.70
CA PRO A 250 -49.81 29.74 6.78
C PRO A 250 -48.88 28.54 6.51
N PRO A 251 -48.63 27.64 7.50
CA PRO A 251 -47.79 26.46 7.29
C PRO A 251 -48.46 25.48 6.32
N ALA A 252 -48.17 25.64 5.03
CA ALA A 252 -48.48 24.64 4.03
C ALA A 252 -47.61 23.41 4.30
N ASN A 253 -48.25 22.31 4.71
CA ASN A 253 -47.66 20.97 4.77
C ASN A 253 -47.30 20.50 3.36
N ALA A 254 -46.24 21.08 2.79
CA ALA A 254 -45.55 20.52 1.65
C ALA A 254 -45.05 19.14 2.09
N HIS A 255 -45.71 18.09 1.59
CA HIS A 255 -45.24 16.74 1.76
C HIS A 255 -43.82 16.69 1.20
N ALA A 256 -42.83 16.53 2.09
CA ALA A 256 -41.53 16.09 1.67
C ALA A 256 -41.72 14.82 0.81
N PRO A 257 -40.97 14.63 -0.28
CA PRO A 257 -40.97 13.34 -0.96
C PRO A 257 -40.67 12.30 0.12
N GLY A 258 -41.64 11.42 0.36
CA GLY A 258 -41.64 10.58 1.55
C GLY A 258 -40.34 9.80 1.64
N ALA A 259 -39.87 9.53 2.86
CA ALA A 259 -38.66 8.75 3.13
C ALA A 259 -38.66 7.49 2.26
N GLY A 260 -37.97 7.58 1.12
CA GLY A 260 -38.18 6.66 0.02
C GLY A 260 -37.68 5.30 0.46
N ALA A 261 -38.52 4.27 0.31
CA ALA A 261 -38.17 2.90 0.66
C ALA A 261 -36.75 2.61 0.17
N HIS A 262 -35.81 2.47 1.11
CA HIS A 262 -34.40 2.30 0.78
C HIS A 262 -34.28 1.13 -0.19
N GLN A 263 -33.57 1.31 -1.31
CA GLN A 263 -33.43 0.23 -2.28
C GLN A 263 -32.96 -1.04 -1.56
N PRO A 264 -33.61 -2.20 -1.81
CA PRO A 264 -33.19 -3.45 -1.21
C PRO A 264 -31.71 -3.70 -1.46
N PHE A 265 -30.97 -4.03 -0.40
CA PHE A 265 -29.54 -4.28 -0.50
C PHE A 265 -29.30 -5.65 -1.13
N ASP A 266 -29.21 -5.70 -2.46
CA ASP A 266 -28.89 -6.93 -3.20
C ASP A 266 -27.39 -7.26 -3.08
N VAL A 267 -27.05 -7.99 -2.01
CA VAL A 267 -25.71 -8.52 -1.79
C VAL A 267 -25.26 -9.42 -2.95
N ASN A 268 -26.15 -10.12 -3.64
CA ASN A 268 -25.77 -10.97 -4.77
C ASN A 268 -25.43 -10.17 -6.02
N ALA A 269 -26.04 -8.99 -6.21
CA ALA A 269 -25.58 -8.03 -7.22
C ALA A 269 -24.17 -7.52 -6.89
N ILE A 270 -23.97 -7.05 -5.66
CA ILE A 270 -22.69 -6.54 -5.20
C ILE A 270 -21.58 -7.59 -5.31
N ARG A 271 -21.83 -8.84 -4.91
CA ARG A 271 -20.83 -9.93 -4.99
C ARG A 271 -20.32 -10.18 -6.40
N ARG A 272 -21.12 -9.93 -7.44
CA ARG A 272 -20.69 -10.06 -8.85
C ARG A 272 -19.63 -9.03 -9.24
N ASP A 273 -19.56 -7.90 -8.54
CA ASP A 273 -18.50 -6.91 -8.76
C ASP A 273 -17.15 -7.36 -8.19
N PHE A 274 -17.08 -8.36 -7.31
CA PHE A 274 -15.85 -8.82 -6.66
C PHE A 274 -15.42 -10.18 -7.24
N PRO A 275 -14.64 -10.24 -8.35
CA PRO A 275 -14.39 -11.47 -9.10
C PRO A 275 -13.78 -12.60 -8.27
N ILE A 276 -12.90 -12.24 -7.32
CA ILE A 276 -12.23 -13.20 -6.42
C ILE A 276 -13.20 -13.98 -5.51
N LEU A 277 -14.43 -13.49 -5.26
CA LEU A 277 -15.43 -14.23 -4.48
C LEU A 277 -16.02 -15.44 -5.22
N ALA A 278 -15.75 -15.60 -6.52
CA ALA A 278 -16.10 -16.79 -7.30
C ALA A 278 -15.08 -17.93 -7.17
N GLU A 279 -13.91 -17.67 -6.55
CA GLU A 279 -12.82 -18.64 -6.42
C GLU A 279 -13.17 -19.82 -5.50
N ARG A 280 -12.42 -20.92 -5.67
CA ARG A 280 -12.50 -22.10 -4.80
C ARG A 280 -11.21 -22.32 -4.02
N VAL A 281 -11.33 -22.44 -2.70
CA VAL A 281 -10.23 -22.77 -1.79
C VAL A 281 -10.51 -24.15 -1.18
N ASN A 282 -9.52 -25.05 -1.24
CA ASN A 282 -9.66 -26.44 -0.75
C ASN A 282 -10.88 -27.18 -1.36
N GLY A 283 -11.18 -26.90 -2.64
CA GLY A 283 -12.31 -27.45 -3.40
C GLY A 283 -13.68 -26.81 -3.09
N LYS A 284 -13.77 -25.95 -2.07
CA LYS A 284 -15.01 -25.32 -1.58
C LYS A 284 -15.09 -23.86 -2.04
N PRO A 285 -16.30 -23.26 -2.16
CA PRO A 285 -16.43 -21.83 -2.42
C PRO A 285 -15.68 -21.01 -1.37
N LEU A 286 -15.01 -19.93 -1.79
CA LEU A 286 -14.34 -19.02 -0.87
C LEU A 286 -15.36 -18.30 0.02
N VAL A 287 -15.13 -18.33 1.33
CA VAL A 287 -15.79 -17.46 2.31
C VAL A 287 -14.73 -16.56 2.93
N TRP A 288 -14.72 -15.28 2.57
CA TRP A 288 -13.70 -14.33 3.03
C TRP A 288 -14.18 -13.50 4.23
N PHE A 289 -13.61 -13.79 5.41
CA PHE A 289 -13.86 -13.10 6.68
C PHE A 289 -12.57 -12.50 7.31
N ASP A 290 -11.52 -12.16 6.52
CA ASP A 290 -10.36 -11.39 7.01
C ASP A 290 -10.33 -9.94 6.47
N ASN A 291 -11.53 -9.37 6.28
CA ASN A 291 -11.74 -8.01 5.77
C ASN A 291 -11.00 -6.93 6.59
N ALA A 292 -10.95 -7.07 7.90
CA ALA A 292 -10.26 -6.13 8.79
C ALA A 292 -8.72 -6.25 8.74
N ALA A 293 -8.15 -7.20 8.00
CA ALA A 293 -6.76 -7.17 7.55
C ALA A 293 -6.66 -6.53 6.16
N THR A 294 -7.42 -7.04 5.19
CA THR A 294 -7.55 -6.45 3.85
C THR A 294 -8.88 -6.83 3.20
N THR A 295 -9.46 -5.90 2.46
CA THR A 295 -10.69 -6.12 1.69
C THR A 295 -10.36 -6.65 0.28
N HIS A 296 -11.31 -7.31 -0.36
CA HIS A 296 -11.26 -7.58 -1.79
C HIS A 296 -11.58 -6.32 -2.61
N LYS A 297 -11.35 -6.39 -3.93
CA LYS A 297 -11.40 -5.25 -4.84
C LYS A 297 -12.55 -5.44 -5.83
N PRO A 298 -13.43 -4.43 -6.03
CA PRO A 298 -14.44 -4.52 -7.08
C PRO A 298 -13.77 -4.36 -8.45
N GLN A 299 -14.39 -4.91 -9.49
CA GLN A 299 -13.90 -4.90 -10.86
C GLN A 299 -13.58 -3.47 -11.34
N ALA A 300 -14.40 -2.48 -10.94
CA ALA A 300 -14.18 -1.06 -11.24
C ALA A 300 -12.81 -0.52 -10.78
N VAL A 301 -12.25 -1.03 -9.66
CA VAL A 301 -10.91 -0.64 -9.19
C VAL A 301 -9.82 -1.34 -10.01
N ILE A 302 -10.01 -2.62 -10.34
CA ILE A 302 -9.10 -3.41 -11.16
C ILE A 302 -9.00 -2.81 -12.56
N ASP A 303 -10.15 -2.51 -13.18
CA ASP A 303 -10.25 -1.86 -14.49
C ASP A 303 -9.63 -0.47 -14.48
N ARG A 304 -9.83 0.32 -13.40
CA ARG A 304 -9.25 1.66 -13.31
C ARG A 304 -7.72 1.64 -13.28
N LEU A 305 -7.13 0.68 -12.56
CA LEU A 305 -5.68 0.45 -12.53
C LEU A 305 -5.15 0.01 -13.90
N ALA A 306 -5.81 -0.99 -14.51
CA ALA A 306 -5.44 -1.49 -15.83
C ALA A 306 -5.51 -0.38 -16.89
N TYR A 307 -6.57 0.43 -16.87
CA TYR A 307 -6.75 1.58 -17.77
C TYR A 307 -5.66 2.64 -17.57
N PHE A 308 -5.31 2.97 -16.32
CA PHE A 308 -4.24 3.93 -16.04
C PHE A 308 -2.93 3.47 -16.69
N TYR A 309 -2.52 2.22 -16.45
CA TYR A 309 -1.29 1.68 -17.01
C TYR A 309 -1.30 1.55 -18.54
N ALA A 310 -2.45 1.24 -19.14
CA ALA A 310 -2.58 1.08 -20.58
C ALA A 310 -2.69 2.40 -21.37
N HIS A 311 -3.24 3.48 -20.77
CA HIS A 311 -3.67 4.66 -21.52
C HIS A 311 -3.30 6.03 -20.94
N GLU A 312 -2.89 6.10 -19.66
CA GLU A 312 -2.62 7.37 -18.95
C GLU A 312 -1.23 7.45 -18.34
N ASN A 313 -0.53 6.31 -18.18
CA ASN A 313 0.70 6.21 -17.42
C ASN A 313 1.77 7.24 -17.80
N SER A 314 2.08 8.11 -16.85
CA SER A 314 3.24 8.97 -16.85
C SER A 314 3.56 9.49 -15.46
N ASN A 315 4.65 10.24 -15.32
CA ASN A 315 4.95 10.99 -14.11
C ASN A 315 4.19 12.33 -14.10
N ILE A 316 3.98 12.90 -12.92
CA ILE A 316 3.05 14.01 -12.67
C ILE A 316 3.73 15.37 -12.47
N HIS A 317 2.92 16.43 -12.54
CA HIS A 317 3.22 17.86 -12.26
C HIS A 317 4.26 18.58 -13.14
N ARG A 318 5.34 17.93 -13.60
CA ARG A 318 6.53 18.62 -14.16
C ARG A 318 6.77 18.49 -15.67
N ALA A 319 5.91 17.79 -16.41
CA ALA A 319 6.12 17.54 -17.83
C ALA A 319 5.00 18.15 -18.70
N ALA A 320 5.40 18.84 -19.77
CA ALA A 320 4.51 19.61 -20.65
C ALA A 320 3.81 18.77 -21.75
N HIS A 321 3.82 17.43 -21.66
CA HIS A 321 3.25 16.54 -22.67
C HIS A 321 1.93 15.91 -22.20
N THR A 322 1.05 15.58 -23.15
CA THR A 322 -0.34 15.16 -22.90
C THR A 322 -0.51 14.04 -21.87
N LEU A 323 0.37 13.03 -21.86
CA LEU A 323 0.28 11.93 -20.88
C LEU A 323 0.56 12.37 -19.42
N ALA A 324 1.43 13.36 -19.20
CA ALA A 324 1.69 13.88 -17.87
C ALA A 324 0.54 14.75 -17.37
N GLY A 325 -0.11 15.50 -18.27
CA GLY A 325 -1.38 16.17 -18.00
C GLY A 325 -2.43 15.16 -17.51
N ARG A 326 -2.74 14.14 -18.31
CA ARG A 326 -3.71 13.08 -17.96
C ARG A 326 -3.38 12.38 -16.63
N ALA A 327 -2.12 12.00 -16.42
CA ALA A 327 -1.70 11.36 -15.17
C ALA A 327 -1.87 12.30 -13.96
N THR A 328 -1.58 13.59 -14.12
CA THR A 328 -1.73 14.61 -13.06
C THR A 328 -3.21 14.84 -12.78
N ASP A 329 -4.04 15.02 -13.81
CA ASP A 329 -5.48 15.20 -13.69
C ASP A 329 -6.14 14.02 -12.96
N ALA A 330 -5.76 12.78 -13.30
CA ALA A 330 -6.25 11.57 -12.64
C ALA A 330 -5.83 11.50 -11.16
N TYR A 331 -4.57 11.84 -10.85
CA TYR A 331 -4.03 11.82 -9.48
C TYR A 331 -4.69 12.87 -8.58
N GLU A 332 -4.82 14.11 -9.06
CA GLU A 332 -5.47 15.19 -8.32
C GLU A 332 -6.99 15.02 -8.26
N HIS A 333 -7.61 14.40 -9.27
CA HIS A 333 -9.01 13.96 -9.17
C HIS A 333 -9.21 12.97 -8.02
N ALA A 334 -8.31 11.99 -7.87
CA ALA A 334 -8.37 11.06 -6.75
C ALA A 334 -8.17 11.75 -5.39
N ARG A 335 -7.27 12.74 -5.30
CA ARG A 335 -7.12 13.59 -4.10
C ARG A 335 -8.41 14.32 -3.75
N ALA A 336 -9.07 14.91 -4.75
CA ALA A 336 -10.36 15.56 -4.58
C ALA A 336 -11.47 14.56 -4.20
N THR A 337 -11.46 13.33 -4.71
CA THR A 337 -12.40 12.27 -4.30
C THR A 337 -12.19 11.87 -2.85
N VAL A 338 -10.95 11.72 -2.39
CA VAL A 338 -10.62 11.52 -0.96
C VAL A 338 -11.16 12.67 -0.11
N GLN A 339 -10.90 13.92 -0.50
CA GLN A 339 -11.38 15.13 0.19
C GLN A 339 -12.90 15.12 0.36
N ARG A 340 -13.66 14.87 -0.71
CA ARG A 340 -15.13 14.80 -0.66
C ARG A 340 -15.63 13.63 0.19
N PHE A 341 -14.96 12.48 0.14
CA PHE A 341 -15.39 11.26 0.84
C PHE A 341 -15.32 11.41 2.37
N ILE A 342 -14.27 12.07 2.89
CA ILE A 342 -14.07 12.27 4.33
C ILE A 342 -14.56 13.63 4.85
N GLY A 343 -15.11 14.50 3.99
CA GLY A 343 -15.57 15.83 4.37
C GLY A 343 -14.45 16.83 4.70
N ALA A 344 -13.27 16.72 4.08
CA ALA A 344 -12.18 17.68 4.29
C ALA A 344 -12.46 19.02 3.56
N GLY A 345 -11.82 20.11 3.99
CA GLY A 345 -12.09 21.46 3.48
C GLY A 345 -11.42 21.77 2.15
N SER A 346 -10.19 21.30 1.96
CA SER A 346 -9.44 21.42 0.70
C SER A 346 -8.77 20.09 0.32
N PRO A 347 -8.62 19.75 -0.98
CA PRO A 347 -7.71 18.68 -1.39
C PRO A 347 -6.28 18.90 -0.89
N ASP A 348 -5.85 20.15 -0.62
CA ASP A 348 -4.50 20.43 -0.10
C ASP A 348 -4.29 19.96 1.35
N GLU A 349 -5.35 19.56 2.05
CA GLU A 349 -5.31 18.94 3.37
C GLU A 349 -5.05 17.42 3.30
N ILE A 350 -5.01 16.85 2.09
CA ILE A 350 -4.87 15.42 1.81
C ILE A 350 -3.47 15.11 1.30
N VAL A 351 -2.71 14.33 2.05
CA VAL A 351 -1.39 13.78 1.68
C VAL A 351 -1.52 12.28 1.42
N PHE A 352 -1.01 11.82 0.28
CA PHE A 352 -0.88 10.41 -0.04
C PHE A 352 0.38 9.81 0.57
N VAL A 353 0.22 8.62 1.15
CA VAL A 353 1.30 7.81 1.77
C VAL A 353 1.06 6.33 1.44
N ARG A 354 1.94 5.41 1.85
CA ARG A 354 1.77 3.96 1.61
C ARG A 354 0.66 3.30 2.44
N GLY A 355 0.19 3.97 3.50
CA GLY A 355 -0.83 3.45 4.42
C GLY A 355 -0.84 4.16 5.78
N THR A 356 -1.84 3.84 6.61
CA THR A 356 -2.04 4.36 7.97
C THR A 356 -0.77 4.34 8.83
N THR A 357 0.01 3.25 8.77
CA THR A 357 1.27 3.14 9.53
C THR A 357 2.30 4.20 9.12
N GLU A 358 2.35 4.56 7.84
CA GLU A 358 3.23 5.62 7.35
C GLU A 358 2.68 7.01 7.72
N ALA A 359 1.35 7.19 7.64
CA ALA A 359 0.67 8.42 8.05
C ALA A 359 0.99 8.80 9.51
N ILE A 360 0.86 7.86 10.44
CA ILE A 360 1.14 8.08 11.87
C ILE A 360 2.65 8.32 12.10
N ASN A 361 3.51 7.62 11.35
CA ASN A 361 4.97 7.85 11.39
C ASN A 361 5.35 9.25 10.93
N LEU A 362 4.75 9.75 9.84
CA LEU A 362 4.95 11.10 9.32
C LEU A 362 4.61 12.12 10.39
N ILE A 363 3.42 12.03 10.99
CA ILE A 363 2.95 12.97 12.02
C ILE A 363 3.84 12.91 13.26
N ALA A 364 4.14 11.71 13.78
CA ALA A 364 5.02 11.55 14.95
C ALA A 364 6.43 12.10 14.70
N LYS A 365 7.00 11.92 13.51
CA LYS A 365 8.37 12.34 13.15
C LYS A 365 8.51 13.79 12.68
N THR A 366 7.41 14.49 12.46
CA THR A 366 7.41 15.91 12.05
C THR A 366 6.73 16.79 13.09
N TRP A 367 5.41 16.71 13.19
CA TRP A 367 4.64 17.42 14.20
C TRP A 367 5.07 17.01 15.62
N GLY A 368 5.17 15.71 15.88
CA GLY A 368 5.51 15.17 17.20
C GLY A 368 6.88 15.63 17.70
N VAL A 369 7.94 15.41 16.90
CA VAL A 369 9.32 15.84 17.22
C VAL A 369 9.43 17.35 17.48
N ARG A 370 8.58 18.18 16.85
CA ARG A 370 8.59 19.64 17.03
C ARG A 370 7.77 20.12 18.26
N ASN A 371 6.76 19.36 18.70
CA ASN A 371 5.76 19.82 19.66
C ASN A 371 5.68 19.01 20.96
N VAL A 372 6.48 17.96 21.11
CA VAL A 372 6.49 17.06 22.29
C VAL A 372 7.90 17.02 22.89
N GLY A 373 8.03 17.37 24.17
CA GLY A 373 9.31 17.42 24.90
C GLY A 373 9.32 16.63 26.20
N GLU A 374 10.31 16.93 27.06
CA GLU A 374 10.58 16.14 28.26
C GLU A 374 9.43 16.15 29.28
N GLY A 375 8.90 14.96 29.55
CA GLY A 375 7.77 14.70 30.43
C GLY A 375 6.44 15.30 29.95
N ASP A 376 6.33 15.75 28.70
CA ASP A 376 5.03 15.94 28.06
C ASP A 376 4.32 14.59 27.92
N GLU A 377 3.01 14.60 27.66
CA GLU A 377 2.20 13.40 27.61
C GLU A 377 1.55 13.18 26.24
N ILE A 378 1.66 11.93 25.77
CA ILE A 378 0.96 11.42 24.60
C ILE A 378 -0.10 10.43 25.10
N VAL A 379 -1.37 10.68 24.80
CA VAL A 379 -2.48 9.79 25.21
C VAL A 379 -2.86 8.89 24.03
N VAL A 380 -2.93 7.58 24.27
CA VAL A 380 -3.48 6.56 23.36
C VAL A 380 -4.58 5.77 24.06
N SER A 381 -5.31 4.88 23.37
CA SER A 381 -6.24 3.95 24.03
C SER A 381 -5.67 2.52 24.16
N HIS A 382 -6.29 1.66 24.98
CA HIS A 382 -5.98 0.24 24.93
C HIS A 382 -6.32 -0.40 23.57
N LEU A 383 -7.30 0.15 22.83
CA LEU A 383 -7.83 -0.42 21.58
C LEU A 383 -6.92 -0.22 20.36
N GLU A 384 -5.82 0.51 20.51
CA GLU A 384 -4.94 0.86 19.39
C GLU A 384 -4.30 -0.35 18.72
N HIS A 385 -4.28 -0.30 17.39
CA HIS A 385 -3.41 -1.12 16.57
C HIS A 385 -1.94 -0.70 16.80
N HIS A 386 -0.97 -1.61 16.68
CA HIS A 386 0.45 -1.34 16.91
C HIS A 386 0.99 -0.15 16.10
N ALA A 387 0.42 0.12 14.92
CA ALA A 387 0.75 1.29 14.10
C ALA A 387 0.45 2.63 14.79
N ASN A 388 -0.52 2.67 15.71
CA ASN A 388 -0.87 3.83 16.54
C ASN A 388 -0.34 3.70 17.98
N ILE A 389 0.70 2.88 18.21
CA ILE A 389 1.40 2.75 19.50
C ILE A 389 2.90 2.96 19.30
N VAL A 390 3.52 2.19 18.41
CA VAL A 390 4.99 2.14 18.26
C VAL A 390 5.60 3.50 17.86
N PRO A 391 5.01 4.30 16.95
CA PRO A 391 5.56 5.63 16.64
C PRO A 391 5.58 6.58 17.83
N TRP A 392 4.57 6.50 18.71
CA TRP A 392 4.49 7.31 19.93
C TRP A 392 5.45 6.82 21.00
N GLN A 393 5.67 5.51 21.12
CA GLN A 393 6.72 4.95 21.98
C GLN A 393 8.12 5.39 21.52
N GLN A 394 8.37 5.41 20.21
CA GLN A 394 9.62 5.91 19.64
C GLN A 394 9.80 7.41 19.89
N LEU A 395 8.75 8.22 19.73
CA LEU A 395 8.77 9.65 20.04
C LEU A 395 9.01 9.90 21.53
N ALA A 396 8.31 9.18 22.42
CA ALA A 396 8.48 9.24 23.87
C ALA A 396 9.92 8.90 24.29
N ALA A 397 10.49 7.81 23.77
CA ALA A 397 11.87 7.43 24.04
C ALA A 397 12.91 8.43 23.51
N LEU A 398 12.60 9.16 22.43
CA LEU A 398 13.46 10.20 21.86
C LEU A 398 13.40 11.53 22.62
N THR A 399 12.23 11.89 23.15
CA THR A 399 11.93 13.23 23.69
C THR A 399 11.87 13.29 25.22
N GLY A 400 11.79 12.14 25.89
CA GLY A 400 11.52 12.05 27.32
C GLY A 400 10.03 12.21 27.69
N ALA A 401 9.12 12.26 26.70
CA ALA A 401 7.69 12.27 26.94
C ALA A 401 7.18 10.92 27.49
N THR A 402 5.97 10.93 28.09
CA THR A 402 5.33 9.75 28.68
C THR A 402 4.08 9.35 27.89
N LEU A 403 3.92 8.04 27.67
CA LEU A 403 2.71 7.49 27.05
C LEU A 403 1.66 7.19 28.14
N ARG A 404 0.46 7.77 28.01
CA ARG A 404 -0.70 7.54 28.89
C ARG A 404 -1.76 6.75 28.11
N VAL A 405 -2.51 5.86 28.77
CA VAL A 405 -3.40 4.91 28.09
C VAL A 405 -4.83 4.99 28.64
N ILE A 406 -5.80 5.25 27.75
CA ILE A 406 -7.24 5.24 28.04
C ILE A 406 -7.68 3.79 28.30
N PRO A 407 -8.22 3.47 29.49
CA PRO A 407 -8.67 2.12 29.80
C PRO A 407 -10.00 1.78 29.13
N VAL A 408 -10.32 0.48 29.13
CA VAL A 408 -11.60 -0.06 28.64
C VAL A 408 -12.27 -0.90 29.72
N ASP A 409 -13.59 -0.98 29.65
CA ASP A 409 -14.39 -1.92 30.42
C ASP A 409 -14.25 -3.37 29.87
N ASP A 410 -14.95 -4.31 30.51
CA ASP A 410 -14.92 -5.72 30.10
C ASP A 410 -15.80 -6.04 28.88
N SER A 411 -16.57 -5.07 28.36
CA SER A 411 -17.18 -5.16 27.02
C SER A 411 -16.20 -4.76 25.91
N GLY A 412 -15.19 -3.97 26.26
CA GLY A 412 -14.22 -3.39 25.34
C GLY A 412 -14.56 -1.97 24.92
N GLN A 413 -15.45 -1.28 25.65
CA GLN A 413 -15.77 0.14 25.45
C GLN A 413 -14.76 1.02 26.20
N VAL A 414 -14.38 2.16 25.62
CA VAL A 414 -13.49 3.13 26.29
C VAL A 414 -14.16 3.79 27.49
N LEU A 415 -13.40 3.93 28.58
CA LEU A 415 -13.87 4.59 29.81
C LEU A 415 -13.60 6.10 29.72
N LEU A 416 -14.59 6.85 29.25
CA LEU A 416 -14.50 8.31 29.08
C LEU A 416 -14.21 9.05 30.40
N ASP A 417 -14.77 8.59 31.52
CA ASP A 417 -14.51 9.18 32.84
C ASP A 417 -13.03 9.05 33.26
N GLU A 418 -12.37 7.95 32.90
CA GLU A 418 -10.93 7.79 33.12
C GLU A 418 -10.11 8.62 32.15
N TYR A 419 -10.53 8.69 30.87
CA TYR A 419 -9.88 9.57 29.89
C TYR A 419 -9.87 11.04 30.34
N ARG A 420 -10.99 11.56 30.88
CA ARG A 420 -11.04 12.94 31.40
C ARG A 420 -10.05 13.20 32.54
N LYS A 421 -9.65 12.17 33.30
CA LYS A 421 -8.62 12.26 34.36
C LYS A 421 -7.18 12.17 33.83
N LEU A 422 -6.98 11.69 32.61
CA LEU A 422 -5.67 11.66 31.97
C LEU A 422 -5.27 13.04 31.42
N LEU A 423 -6.26 13.82 30.95
CA LEU A 423 -6.03 15.13 30.32
C LEU A 423 -5.53 16.19 31.31
N ASN A 424 -4.49 16.91 30.90
CA ASN A 424 -3.87 18.02 31.62
C ASN A 424 -2.94 18.81 30.67
N ASP A 425 -2.38 19.93 31.13
CA ASP A 425 -1.55 20.86 30.31
C ASP A 425 -0.26 20.24 29.70
N ARG A 426 0.18 19.08 30.21
CA ARG A 426 1.30 18.29 29.63
C ARG A 426 0.84 17.46 28.44
N THR A 427 -0.46 17.18 28.28
CA THR A 427 -1.00 16.42 27.15
C THR A 427 -0.84 17.22 25.86
N LYS A 428 -0.01 16.73 24.94
CA LYS A 428 0.23 17.39 23.64
C LYS A 428 -0.58 16.80 22.51
N ILE A 429 -0.78 15.48 22.52
CA ILE A 429 -1.59 14.79 21.52
C ILE A 429 -2.33 13.60 22.11
N VAL A 430 -3.57 13.45 21.68
CA VAL A 430 -4.44 12.29 21.91
C VAL A 430 -4.56 11.57 20.58
N SER A 431 -4.07 10.33 20.50
CA SER A 431 -4.10 9.53 19.29
C SER A 431 -4.94 8.28 19.51
N VAL A 432 -6.12 8.21 18.88
CA VAL A 432 -7.10 7.15 19.13
C VAL A 432 -7.65 6.54 17.85
N THR A 433 -7.92 5.24 17.86
CA THR A 433 -8.66 4.58 16.79
C THR A 433 -10.14 4.96 16.84
N GLN A 434 -10.77 5.13 15.67
CA GLN A 434 -12.23 5.29 15.59
C GLN A 434 -12.97 3.96 15.69
N VAL A 435 -12.38 2.87 15.20
CA VAL A 435 -12.94 1.53 15.21
C VAL A 435 -11.84 0.50 15.45
N SER A 436 -11.91 -0.22 16.58
CA SER A 436 -10.90 -1.22 16.94
C SER A 436 -10.84 -2.36 15.92
N ASN A 437 -9.64 -2.63 15.37
CA ASN A 437 -9.44 -3.74 14.42
C ASN A 437 -9.56 -5.14 15.06
N ALA A 438 -9.43 -5.22 16.38
CA ALA A 438 -9.47 -6.47 17.13
C ALA A 438 -10.85 -6.71 17.75
N LEU A 439 -11.48 -5.68 18.31
CA LEU A 439 -12.77 -5.83 18.99
C LEU A 439 -13.98 -5.40 18.15
N GLY A 440 -13.78 -4.53 17.15
CA GLY A 440 -14.84 -3.85 16.40
C GLY A 440 -15.44 -2.64 17.12
N THR A 441 -15.11 -2.39 18.40
CA THR A 441 -15.64 -1.27 19.20
C THR A 441 -15.57 0.04 18.43
N VAL A 442 -16.71 0.74 18.29
CA VAL A 442 -16.76 2.12 17.83
C VAL A 442 -16.42 3.04 19.00
N VAL A 443 -15.39 3.85 18.82
CA VAL A 443 -14.93 4.81 19.83
C VAL A 443 -15.69 6.12 19.64
N PRO A 444 -16.16 6.79 20.71
CA PRO A 444 -16.83 8.10 20.67
C PRO A 444 -15.82 9.22 20.39
N VAL A 445 -15.15 9.15 19.24
CA VAL A 445 -14.01 10.00 18.87
C VAL A 445 -14.35 11.48 18.88
N LYS A 446 -15.59 11.88 18.57
CA LYS A 446 -16.01 13.28 18.63
C LYS A 446 -15.85 13.85 20.04
N GLU A 447 -16.38 13.17 21.06
CA GLU A 447 -16.24 13.61 22.46
C GLU A 447 -14.76 13.59 22.89
N ILE A 448 -13.97 12.62 22.40
CA ILE A 448 -12.53 12.56 22.67
C ILE A 448 -11.79 13.76 22.06
N VAL A 449 -12.04 14.10 20.80
CA VAL A 449 -11.43 15.27 20.14
C VAL A 449 -11.81 16.56 20.88
N GLU A 450 -13.11 16.75 21.17
CA GLU A 450 -13.61 17.92 21.91
C GLU A 450 -12.96 18.07 23.29
N LEU A 451 -12.75 16.97 24.01
CA LEU A 451 -12.06 16.94 25.30
C LEU A 451 -10.55 17.22 25.16
N ALA A 452 -9.88 16.64 24.16
CA ALA A 452 -8.47 16.88 23.87
C ALA A 452 -8.21 18.37 23.61
N HIS A 453 -9.05 19.01 22.80
CA HIS A 453 -8.96 20.44 22.49
C HIS A 453 -9.20 21.33 23.71
N ARG A 454 -10.14 20.96 24.60
CA ARG A 454 -10.35 21.67 25.87
C ARG A 454 -9.11 21.63 26.78
N ALA A 455 -8.27 20.60 26.65
CA ALA A 455 -6.98 20.50 27.34
C ALA A 455 -5.79 21.10 26.54
N GLY A 456 -6.04 21.74 25.39
CA GLY A 456 -5.01 22.30 24.51
C GLY A 456 -4.23 21.27 23.68
N ALA A 457 -4.57 19.99 23.78
CA ALA A 457 -3.95 18.91 23.03
C ALA A 457 -4.46 18.85 21.58
N LYS A 458 -3.67 18.23 20.68
CA LYS A 458 -4.11 17.85 19.34
C LYS A 458 -4.75 16.46 19.33
N ALA A 459 -5.57 16.17 18.32
CA ALA A 459 -6.24 14.89 18.18
C ALA A 459 -5.94 14.21 16.83
N LEU A 460 -5.32 13.03 16.87
CA LEU A 460 -5.20 12.13 15.73
C LEU A 460 -6.23 11.01 15.82
N VAL A 461 -6.94 10.76 14.72
CA VAL A 461 -7.91 9.68 14.60
C VAL A 461 -7.39 8.62 13.61
N ASP A 462 -7.11 7.40 14.11
CA ASP A 462 -6.86 6.22 13.26
C ASP A 462 -8.20 5.67 12.75
N GLY A 463 -8.52 6.04 11.51
CA GLY A 463 -9.71 5.65 10.78
C GLY A 463 -9.53 4.44 9.88
N ALA A 464 -8.46 3.64 10.05
CA ALA A 464 -8.13 2.55 9.14
C ALA A 464 -9.22 1.46 9.03
N GLN A 465 -10.12 1.35 10.01
CA GLN A 465 -11.30 0.48 9.93
C GLN A 465 -12.61 1.25 9.76
N SER A 466 -12.75 2.46 10.31
CA SER A 466 -14.02 3.20 10.22
C SER A 466 -14.38 3.58 8.78
N ILE A 467 -13.38 3.89 7.97
CA ILE A 467 -13.52 4.37 6.59
C ILE A 467 -14.37 3.45 5.68
N SER A 468 -14.42 2.14 5.97
CA SER A 468 -15.22 1.13 5.23
C SER A 468 -16.57 0.80 5.85
N HIS A 469 -16.78 1.11 7.13
CA HIS A 469 -17.92 0.63 7.91
C HIS A 469 -18.90 1.73 8.33
N MET A 470 -18.48 3.00 8.28
CA MET A 470 -19.30 4.14 8.70
C MET A 470 -18.92 5.43 7.96
N ARG A 471 -19.84 6.39 7.89
CA ARG A 471 -19.53 7.72 7.36
C ARG A 471 -18.50 8.43 8.23
N VAL A 472 -17.53 9.05 7.58
CA VAL A 472 -16.51 9.92 8.20
C VAL A 472 -16.74 11.34 7.71
N ASP A 473 -16.67 12.29 8.63
CA ASP A 473 -16.69 13.72 8.37
C ASP A 473 -15.66 14.38 9.30
N VAL A 474 -14.47 14.68 8.77
CA VAL A 474 -13.33 15.15 9.58
C VAL A 474 -13.54 16.56 10.14
N GLN A 475 -14.40 17.36 9.50
CA GLN A 475 -14.80 18.68 10.00
C GLN A 475 -15.83 18.54 11.15
N ALA A 476 -16.83 17.68 11.01
CA ALA A 476 -17.82 17.43 12.06
C ALA A 476 -17.24 16.71 13.30
N LEU A 477 -16.12 15.98 13.12
CA LEU A 477 -15.29 15.43 14.19
C LEU A 477 -14.28 16.44 14.77
N ASP A 478 -14.04 17.55 14.08
CA ASP A 478 -12.96 18.53 14.30
C ASP A 478 -11.55 17.92 14.46
N ALA A 479 -11.29 16.74 13.88
CA ALA A 479 -10.01 16.04 14.03
C ALA A 479 -8.84 16.89 13.49
N ASP A 480 -7.74 16.99 14.24
CA ASP A 480 -6.55 17.69 13.76
C ASP A 480 -5.82 16.88 12.68
N PHE A 481 -5.81 15.55 12.84
CA PHE A 481 -5.35 14.58 11.86
C PHE A 481 -6.32 13.39 11.76
N PHE A 482 -6.51 12.87 10.55
CA PHE A 482 -7.28 11.64 10.29
C PHE A 482 -6.52 10.78 9.30
N VAL A 483 -6.40 9.48 9.55
CA VAL A 483 -5.53 8.59 8.76
C VAL A 483 -6.22 7.29 8.38
N PHE A 484 -5.99 6.79 7.15
CA PHE A 484 -6.52 5.50 6.71
C PHE A 484 -5.67 4.83 5.61
N SER A 485 -5.96 3.55 5.33
CA SER A 485 -5.28 2.73 4.31
C SER A 485 -6.23 2.33 3.18
N GLY A 486 -5.82 2.51 1.92
CA GLY A 486 -6.64 2.19 0.76
C GLY A 486 -7.05 0.72 0.68
N HIS A 487 -6.15 -0.21 1.06
CA HIS A 487 -6.42 -1.64 1.01
C HIS A 487 -7.52 -2.14 1.98
N LYS A 488 -7.98 -1.30 2.91
CA LYS A 488 -9.12 -1.57 3.79
C LYS A 488 -10.43 -0.95 3.31
N ILE A 489 -10.38 -0.02 2.35
CA ILE A 489 -11.55 0.59 1.70
C ILE A 489 -11.68 0.12 0.25
N TYR A 490 -11.53 -1.19 0.02
CA TYR A 490 -11.66 -1.87 -1.29
C TYR A 490 -10.71 -1.38 -2.40
N GLY A 491 -9.82 -0.43 -2.07
CA GLY A 491 -8.81 0.12 -2.97
C GLY A 491 -7.50 -0.67 -2.96
N PRO A 492 -6.49 -0.19 -3.71
CA PRO A 492 -5.25 -0.92 -3.93
C PRO A 492 -4.39 -1.08 -2.66
N THR A 493 -3.38 -1.94 -2.74
CA THR A 493 -2.30 -2.01 -1.75
C THR A 493 -1.35 -0.81 -1.89
N GLY A 494 -0.49 -0.56 -0.90
CA GLY A 494 0.58 0.42 -1.03
C GLY A 494 0.14 1.89 -1.14
N ILE A 495 -1.13 2.19 -0.84
CA ILE A 495 -1.69 3.55 -0.78
C ILE A 495 -2.52 3.74 0.49
N GLY A 496 -2.50 4.96 1.01
CA GLY A 496 -3.26 5.46 2.15
C GLY A 496 -3.16 6.97 2.22
N VAL A 497 -3.79 7.53 3.24
CA VAL A 497 -4.06 8.97 3.32
C VAL A 497 -3.74 9.50 4.71
N VAL A 498 -3.14 10.69 4.72
CA VAL A 498 -3.19 11.64 5.84
C VAL A 498 -4.14 12.76 5.45
N TYR A 499 -5.17 12.99 6.25
CA TYR A 499 -5.76 14.31 6.38
C TYR A 499 -5.11 15.03 7.56
N GLY A 500 -4.78 16.30 7.38
CA GLY A 500 -4.41 17.20 8.47
C GLY A 500 -4.95 18.60 8.22
N LYS A 501 -5.46 19.27 9.26
CA LYS A 501 -5.93 20.66 9.14
C LYS A 501 -4.85 21.53 8.50
N ARG A 502 -5.21 22.34 7.51
CA ARG A 502 -4.26 23.14 6.71
C ARG A 502 -3.20 23.86 7.54
N ALA A 503 -3.61 24.55 8.60
CA ALA A 503 -2.72 25.31 9.48
C ALA A 503 -1.65 24.47 10.20
N LEU A 504 -1.90 23.17 10.44
CA LEU A 504 -0.91 22.26 11.01
C LEU A 504 0.08 21.78 9.94
N LEU A 505 -0.43 21.41 8.77
CA LEU A 505 0.42 20.98 7.65
C LEU A 505 1.37 22.10 7.19
N ASP A 506 0.91 23.36 7.19
CA ASP A 506 1.73 24.51 6.80
C ASP A 506 2.92 24.75 7.75
N ASP A 507 2.77 24.47 9.05
CA ASP A 507 3.85 24.59 10.05
C ASP A 507 4.70 23.30 10.19
N MET A 508 4.18 22.15 9.77
CA MET A 508 4.92 20.89 9.86
C MET A 508 6.18 20.88 8.96
N PRO A 509 7.36 20.52 9.50
CA PRO A 509 8.58 20.36 8.70
C PRO A 509 8.46 19.15 7.77
N PRO A 510 9.19 19.12 6.64
CA PRO A 510 9.19 17.96 5.75
C PRO A 510 9.71 16.70 6.46
N TRP A 511 9.18 15.52 6.06
CA TRP A 511 9.58 14.25 6.64
C TRP A 511 10.64 13.51 5.81
N GLN A 512 10.29 13.16 4.57
CA GLN A 512 11.19 12.55 3.59
C GLN A 512 11.69 13.64 2.64
N GLY A 513 12.98 13.61 2.30
CA GLY A 513 13.58 14.57 1.37
C GLY A 513 13.87 13.94 0.01
N GLY A 514 13.63 14.69 -1.07
CA GLY A 514 13.90 14.23 -2.43
C GLY A 514 13.22 15.13 -3.47
N GLY A 515 13.10 14.64 -4.71
CA GLY A 515 12.29 15.32 -5.73
C GLY A 515 10.83 15.48 -5.31
N ASN A 516 10.06 16.22 -6.12
CA ASN A 516 8.64 16.56 -5.90
C ASN A 516 8.32 17.51 -4.74
N MET A 517 8.85 17.25 -3.54
CA MET A 517 8.60 18.05 -2.33
C MET A 517 9.39 19.38 -2.25
N ILE A 518 10.21 19.65 -3.25
CA ILE A 518 11.09 20.83 -3.38
C ILE A 518 10.50 21.83 -4.38
N ALA A 519 10.59 23.13 -4.03
CA ALA A 519 10.31 24.25 -4.91
C ALA A 519 11.60 24.80 -5.56
N ASP A 520 12.69 24.89 -4.81
CA ASP A 520 14.02 25.28 -5.30
C ASP A 520 15.14 24.58 -4.50
N VAL A 521 16.28 24.30 -5.12
CA VAL A 521 17.43 23.66 -4.47
C VAL A 521 18.78 24.16 -5.01
N THR A 522 19.62 24.63 -4.10
CA THR A 522 21.04 24.90 -4.31
C THR A 522 21.86 24.05 -3.33
N PHE A 523 23.20 24.11 -3.41
CA PHE A 523 24.05 23.40 -2.44
C PHE A 523 24.01 24.04 -1.04
N GLU A 524 23.63 25.32 -0.95
CA GLU A 524 23.57 26.12 0.27
C GLU A 524 22.19 26.09 0.92
N ARG A 525 21.11 25.89 0.14
CA ARG A 525 19.73 26.00 0.62
C ARG A 525 18.74 25.19 -0.20
N THR A 526 17.75 24.61 0.49
CA THR A 526 16.52 24.06 -0.12
C THR A 526 15.31 24.91 0.28
N VAL A 527 14.41 25.14 -0.67
CA VAL A 527 13.07 25.70 -0.43
C VAL A 527 12.04 24.62 -0.75
N PHE A 528 11.17 24.32 0.22
CA PHE A 528 10.17 23.25 0.09
C PHE A 528 8.85 23.75 -0.51
N GLN A 529 8.10 22.83 -1.13
CA GLN A 529 6.73 23.09 -1.56
C GLN A 529 5.81 23.36 -0.35
N PRO A 530 4.63 23.98 -0.56
CA PRO A 530 3.54 23.91 0.40
C PRO A 530 3.00 22.45 0.53
N PRO A 531 2.21 22.16 1.57
CA PRO A 531 1.35 20.98 1.60
C PRO A 531 0.37 20.99 0.41
N PRO A 532 0.02 19.82 -0.15
CA PRO A 532 0.40 18.48 0.33
C PRO A 532 1.78 18.01 -0.16
N ASN A 533 2.27 18.55 -1.28
CA ASN A 533 3.49 18.11 -1.97
C ASN A 533 4.75 18.10 -1.09
N ARG A 534 4.86 18.96 -0.06
CA ARG A 534 5.93 18.93 0.95
C ARG A 534 6.18 17.54 1.55
N PHE A 535 5.15 16.70 1.62
CA PHE A 535 5.17 15.40 2.26
C PHE A 535 5.20 14.22 1.27
N GLU A 536 5.07 14.49 -0.03
CA GLU A 536 5.03 13.50 -1.11
C GLU A 536 6.37 13.47 -1.86
N ALA A 537 7.41 13.00 -1.17
CA ALA A 537 8.77 12.97 -1.70
C ALA A 537 8.97 11.88 -2.77
N GLY A 538 9.66 12.25 -3.86
CA GLY A 538 9.92 11.36 -5.00
C GLY A 538 8.72 11.20 -5.93
N THR A 539 8.74 10.14 -6.75
CA THR A 539 7.58 9.72 -7.54
C THR A 539 6.62 8.97 -6.62
N GLY A 540 5.43 9.53 -6.37
CA GLY A 540 4.40 8.89 -5.55
C GLY A 540 3.78 7.64 -6.19
N ASN A 541 2.90 6.96 -5.45
CA ASN A 541 2.17 5.81 -5.95
C ASN A 541 0.93 6.25 -6.77
N ILE A 542 1.18 6.76 -7.98
CA ILE A 542 0.20 7.48 -8.80
C ILE A 542 -1.00 6.58 -9.16
N ALA A 543 -0.74 5.40 -9.72
CA ALA A 543 -1.79 4.49 -10.17
C ALA A 543 -2.68 4.02 -9.00
N ASP A 544 -2.09 3.70 -7.85
CA ASP A 544 -2.87 3.23 -6.69
C ASP A 544 -3.66 4.35 -6.01
N ALA A 545 -3.20 5.61 -6.04
CA ALA A 545 -4.03 6.75 -5.67
C ALA A 545 -5.25 6.88 -6.59
N VAL A 546 -5.06 6.75 -7.90
CA VAL A 546 -6.13 6.73 -8.91
C VAL A 546 -7.11 5.57 -8.69
N GLY A 547 -6.60 4.37 -8.37
CA GLY A 547 -7.41 3.20 -8.01
C GLY A 547 -8.14 3.36 -6.68
N LEU A 548 -7.57 4.08 -5.71
CA LEU A 548 -8.23 4.46 -4.46
C LEU A 548 -9.42 5.39 -4.71
N GLY A 549 -9.27 6.37 -5.62
CA GLY A 549 -10.39 7.22 -6.07
C GLY A 549 -11.58 6.39 -6.56
N ALA A 550 -11.35 5.45 -7.46
CA ALA A 550 -12.40 4.54 -7.96
C ALA A 550 -13.01 3.65 -6.87
N ALA A 551 -12.26 3.28 -5.82
CA ALA A 551 -12.79 2.52 -4.69
C ALA A 551 -13.73 3.37 -3.81
N LEU A 552 -13.37 4.63 -3.56
CA LEU A 552 -14.21 5.58 -2.84
C LEU A 552 -15.48 5.93 -3.63
N ASP A 553 -15.38 6.08 -4.96
CA ASP A 553 -16.54 6.27 -5.83
C ASP A 553 -17.47 5.04 -5.84
N TYR A 554 -16.90 3.82 -5.83
CA TYR A 554 -17.67 2.57 -5.69
C TYR A 554 -18.46 2.55 -4.37
N VAL A 555 -17.80 2.83 -3.24
CA VAL A 555 -18.43 2.86 -1.92
C VAL A 555 -19.47 3.98 -1.81
N THR A 556 -19.21 5.14 -2.40
CA THR A 556 -20.16 6.26 -2.48
C THR A 556 -21.41 5.88 -3.27
N ARG A 557 -21.25 5.13 -4.37
CA ARG A 557 -22.36 4.65 -5.22
C ARG A 557 -23.24 3.61 -4.53
N VAL A 558 -22.67 2.69 -3.75
CA VAL A 558 -23.44 1.75 -2.91
C VAL A 558 -24.11 2.49 -1.74
N GLY A 559 -23.44 3.54 -1.25
CA GLY A 559 -23.88 4.37 -0.13
C GLY A 559 -23.39 3.81 1.20
N ILE A 560 -22.51 4.55 1.88
CA ILE A 560 -21.90 4.12 3.15
C ILE A 560 -22.93 3.81 4.24
N GLU A 561 -24.08 4.50 4.27
CA GLU A 561 -25.19 4.23 5.20
C GLU A 561 -25.92 2.91 4.89
N ASN A 562 -25.95 2.48 3.63
CA ASN A 562 -26.50 1.18 3.25
C ASN A 562 -25.55 0.04 3.64
N ILE A 563 -24.25 0.26 3.44
CA ILE A 563 -23.16 -0.62 3.89
C ILE A 563 -23.23 -0.79 5.41
N ALA A 564 -23.21 0.30 6.17
CA ALA A 564 -23.24 0.29 7.63
C ALA A 564 -24.45 -0.47 8.18
N ARG A 565 -25.64 -0.22 7.62
CA ARG A 565 -26.88 -0.93 7.99
C ARG A 565 -26.79 -2.43 7.71
N TYR A 566 -26.40 -2.83 6.50
CA TYR A 566 -26.31 -4.24 6.13
C TYR A 566 -25.25 -4.99 6.93
N GLU A 567 -24.08 -4.37 7.16
CA GLU A 567 -23.01 -4.95 7.98
C GLU A 567 -23.42 -5.05 9.45
N HIS A 568 -24.20 -4.11 9.98
CA HIS A 568 -24.79 -4.20 11.32
C HIS A 568 -25.78 -5.37 11.42
N ASP A 569 -26.72 -5.49 10.47
CA ASP A 569 -27.67 -6.60 10.42
C ASP A 569 -26.97 -7.97 10.32
N LEU A 570 -25.89 -8.05 9.55
CA LEU A 570 -25.08 -9.26 9.39
C LEU A 570 -24.26 -9.57 10.65
N LEU A 571 -23.69 -8.56 11.32
CA LEU A 571 -22.99 -8.71 12.59
C LEU A 571 -23.94 -9.16 13.71
N ALA A 572 -25.14 -8.59 13.79
CA ALA A 572 -26.17 -8.99 14.75
C ALA A 572 -26.58 -10.45 14.55
N TYR A 573 -26.81 -10.86 13.29
CA TYR A 573 -27.07 -12.26 12.92
C TYR A 573 -25.92 -13.18 13.35
N ALA A 574 -24.69 -12.86 12.97
CA ALA A 574 -23.51 -13.66 13.29
C ALA A 574 -23.23 -13.76 14.80
N THR A 575 -23.46 -12.68 15.54
CA THR A 575 -23.37 -12.66 17.01
C THR A 575 -24.41 -13.60 17.62
N GLY A 576 -25.67 -13.51 17.18
CA GLY A 576 -26.76 -14.37 17.65
C GLY A 576 -26.58 -15.85 17.29
N ALA A 577 -25.96 -16.16 16.16
CA ALA A 577 -25.69 -17.54 15.73
C ALA A 577 -24.47 -18.18 16.43
N LEU A 578 -23.42 -17.38 16.70
CA LEU A 578 -22.15 -17.86 17.26
C LEU A 578 -22.12 -17.87 18.80
N ALA A 579 -22.71 -16.88 19.47
CA ALA A 579 -22.68 -16.79 20.94
C ALA A 579 -23.28 -18.00 21.69
N PRO A 580 -24.35 -18.67 21.20
CA PRO A 580 -24.90 -19.85 21.86
C PRO A 580 -24.07 -21.13 21.71
N VAL A 581 -22.98 -21.13 20.92
CA VAL A 581 -22.19 -22.34 20.68
C VAL A 581 -21.37 -22.70 21.93
N PRO A 582 -21.49 -23.93 22.48
CA PRO A 582 -20.81 -24.31 23.72
C PRO A 582 -19.30 -24.06 23.68
N GLY A 583 -18.79 -23.41 24.73
CA GLY A 583 -17.37 -23.09 24.85
C GLY A 583 -16.90 -21.86 24.07
N VAL A 584 -17.73 -21.24 23.22
CA VAL A 584 -17.39 -19.94 22.61
C VAL A 584 -17.42 -18.84 23.67
N ARG A 585 -16.39 -17.98 23.66
CA ARG A 585 -16.39 -16.68 24.34
C ARG A 585 -16.08 -15.60 23.31
N LEU A 586 -17.03 -14.69 23.10
CA LEU A 586 -16.80 -13.47 22.31
C LEU A 586 -15.86 -12.51 23.05
N VAL A 587 -15.11 -11.73 22.29
CA VAL A 587 -14.14 -10.74 22.78
C VAL A 587 -14.40 -9.44 22.03
N GLY A 588 -14.79 -8.38 22.74
CA GLY A 588 -15.38 -7.18 22.12
C GLY A 588 -16.89 -7.33 21.96
N THR A 589 -17.62 -7.00 23.02
CA THR A 589 -19.08 -6.99 23.11
C THR A 589 -19.62 -5.60 23.47
N ALA A 590 -18.87 -4.56 23.13
CA ALA A 590 -19.32 -3.17 23.14
C ALA A 590 -20.63 -3.02 22.35
N ARG A 591 -21.49 -2.10 22.80
CA ARG A 591 -22.82 -1.86 22.21
C ARG A 591 -22.73 -1.43 20.75
N ASP A 592 -21.91 -0.43 20.47
CA ASP A 592 -21.74 0.14 19.14
C ASP A 592 -20.45 -0.43 18.54
N LYS A 593 -20.62 -1.22 17.46
CA LYS A 593 -19.56 -2.10 16.97
C LYS A 593 -19.62 -2.25 15.45
N ALA A 594 -18.48 -2.11 14.80
CA ALA A 594 -18.28 -2.51 13.41
C ALA A 594 -18.24 -4.06 13.30
N SER A 595 -18.22 -4.55 12.06
CA SER A 595 -18.41 -5.95 11.64
C SER A 595 -17.30 -6.95 12.03
N VAL A 596 -16.69 -6.82 13.23
CA VAL A 596 -15.65 -7.70 13.76
C VAL A 596 -16.19 -8.59 14.88
N LEU A 597 -15.97 -9.89 14.79
CA LEU A 597 -16.55 -10.91 15.68
C LEU A 597 -15.47 -11.77 16.35
N SER A 598 -14.48 -11.15 16.99
CA SER A 598 -13.41 -11.87 17.66
C SER A 598 -13.92 -12.81 18.76
N PHE A 599 -13.38 -14.03 18.80
CA PHE A 599 -13.74 -15.05 19.78
C PHE A 599 -12.59 -15.98 20.14
N VAL A 600 -12.79 -16.73 21.22
CA VAL A 600 -12.00 -17.94 21.56
C VAL A 600 -12.95 -19.12 21.76
N LEU A 601 -12.47 -20.34 21.56
CA LEU A 601 -13.21 -21.57 21.76
C LEU A 601 -12.53 -22.40 22.87
N LYS A 602 -13.26 -22.71 23.94
CA LYS A 602 -12.75 -23.47 25.08
C LYS A 602 -12.15 -24.80 24.63
N GLY A 603 -10.93 -25.09 25.08
CA GLY A 603 -10.24 -26.34 24.80
C GLY A 603 -9.66 -26.44 23.38
N TYR A 604 -9.52 -25.32 22.66
CA TYR A 604 -8.89 -25.25 21.34
C TYR A 604 -7.93 -24.06 21.26
N GLU A 605 -6.77 -24.27 20.63
CA GLU A 605 -5.89 -23.16 20.25
C GLU A 605 -6.48 -22.40 19.05
N THR A 606 -6.24 -21.09 18.96
CA THR A 606 -6.80 -20.25 17.89
C THR A 606 -6.35 -20.70 16.49
N GLU A 607 -5.17 -21.30 16.39
CA GLU A 607 -4.64 -21.91 15.16
C GLU A 607 -5.37 -23.21 14.77
N GLU A 608 -5.80 -24.04 15.74
CA GLU A 608 -6.60 -25.23 15.46
C GLU A 608 -7.94 -24.84 14.83
N VAL A 609 -8.60 -23.81 15.39
CA VAL A 609 -9.87 -23.28 14.87
C VAL A 609 -9.69 -22.64 13.49
N GLY A 610 -8.65 -21.82 13.32
CA GLY A 610 -8.35 -21.18 12.03
C GLY A 610 -8.06 -22.18 10.92
N ARG A 611 -7.29 -23.25 11.21
CA ARG A 611 -7.05 -24.35 10.27
C ARG A 611 -8.33 -25.08 9.88
N ALA A 612 -9.18 -25.43 10.86
CA ALA A 612 -10.44 -26.12 10.58
C ALA A 612 -11.43 -25.27 9.75
N LEU A 613 -11.40 -23.94 9.91
CA LEU A 613 -12.15 -23.01 9.07
C LEU A 613 -11.56 -22.92 7.65
N ASN A 614 -10.24 -22.84 7.52
CA ASN A 614 -9.57 -22.87 6.20
C ASN A 614 -9.84 -24.18 5.44
N GLU A 615 -9.81 -25.33 6.10
CA GLU A 615 -10.24 -26.62 5.54
C GLU A 615 -11.70 -26.62 5.05
N ALA A 616 -12.53 -25.70 5.56
CA ALA A 616 -13.90 -25.47 5.10
C ALA A 616 -14.03 -24.41 3.98
N GLY A 617 -12.93 -23.82 3.51
CA GLY A 617 -12.93 -22.71 2.53
C GLY A 617 -13.12 -21.33 3.18
N ILE A 618 -13.08 -21.25 4.51
CA ILE A 618 -13.41 -20.06 5.29
C ILE A 618 -12.13 -19.39 5.78
N ALA A 619 -11.81 -18.23 5.20
CA ALA A 619 -10.65 -17.44 5.57
C ALA A 619 -10.97 -16.51 6.75
N VAL A 620 -10.36 -16.78 7.90
CA VAL A 620 -10.34 -15.93 9.10
C VAL A 620 -8.90 -15.68 9.52
N ARG A 621 -8.65 -14.68 10.37
CA ARG A 621 -7.34 -14.50 11.01
C ARG A 621 -7.34 -15.06 12.42
N SER A 622 -6.33 -15.85 12.75
CA SER A 622 -6.00 -16.25 14.13
C SER A 622 -4.72 -15.56 14.56
N GLY A 623 -4.64 -15.16 15.83
CA GLY A 623 -3.46 -14.54 16.43
C GLY A 623 -3.77 -13.23 17.15
N HIS A 624 -2.76 -12.36 17.25
CA HIS A 624 -2.80 -11.16 18.08
C HIS A 624 -3.31 -9.89 17.36
N HIS A 625 -3.66 -9.98 16.08
CA HIS A 625 -4.20 -8.89 15.23
C HIS A 625 -3.45 -7.56 15.28
N CYS A 626 -2.14 -7.57 15.57
CA CYS A 626 -1.36 -6.36 15.84
C CYS A 626 -2.00 -5.45 16.92
N ALA A 627 -2.62 -6.04 17.94
CA ALA A 627 -3.31 -5.36 19.03
C ALA A 627 -3.10 -6.14 20.36
N GLN A 628 -1.85 -6.47 20.69
CA GLN A 628 -1.52 -7.26 21.88
C GLN A 628 -1.99 -6.63 23.22
N PRO A 629 -1.90 -5.30 23.44
CA PRO A 629 -2.30 -4.70 24.71
C PRO A 629 -3.77 -4.94 25.06
N ILE A 630 -4.69 -4.78 24.10
CA ILE A 630 -6.12 -5.05 24.34
C ILE A 630 -6.39 -6.53 24.60
N LEU A 631 -5.76 -7.45 23.85
CA LEU A 631 -5.96 -8.87 24.11
C LEU A 631 -5.46 -9.26 25.51
N ARG A 632 -4.33 -8.72 25.95
CA ARG A 632 -3.79 -8.92 27.31
C ARG A 632 -4.71 -8.37 28.39
N ARG A 633 -5.34 -7.22 28.18
CA ARG A 633 -6.41 -6.68 29.07
C ARG A 633 -7.62 -7.63 29.17
N PHE A 634 -7.85 -8.47 28.17
CA PHE A 634 -8.87 -9.54 28.15
C PHE A 634 -8.34 -10.93 28.57
N GLY A 635 -7.10 -11.01 29.07
CA GLY A 635 -6.47 -12.26 29.51
C GLY A 635 -6.08 -13.21 28.37
N LEU A 636 -5.80 -12.68 27.17
CA LEU A 636 -5.51 -13.44 25.95
C LEU A 636 -4.24 -12.94 25.24
N GLU A 637 -3.52 -13.83 24.58
CA GLU A 637 -2.48 -13.45 23.59
C GLU A 637 -3.02 -13.49 22.15
N ALA A 638 -4.06 -14.29 21.89
CA ALA A 638 -4.63 -14.49 20.55
C ALA A 638 -6.15 -14.66 20.58
N THR A 639 -6.80 -14.35 19.46
CA THR A 639 -8.22 -14.65 19.18
C THR A 639 -8.38 -15.14 17.74
N VAL A 640 -9.48 -15.83 17.45
CA VAL A 640 -9.96 -16.04 16.08
C VAL A 640 -10.83 -14.83 15.72
N ARG A 641 -10.57 -14.19 14.59
CA ARG A 641 -11.26 -12.98 14.14
C ARG A 641 -11.85 -13.17 12.73
N PRO A 642 -13.11 -13.61 12.65
CA PRO A 642 -13.99 -13.25 11.56
C PRO A 642 -14.23 -11.74 11.58
N SER A 643 -14.12 -11.12 10.42
CA SER A 643 -14.39 -9.72 10.16
C SER A 643 -15.13 -9.65 8.83
N LEU A 644 -16.34 -9.12 8.83
CA LEU A 644 -17.29 -9.19 7.72
C LEU A 644 -17.24 -7.88 6.93
N ALA A 645 -17.61 -7.94 5.66
CA ALA A 645 -17.83 -6.78 4.80
C ALA A 645 -19.19 -6.90 4.12
N PHE A 646 -19.67 -5.82 3.51
CA PHE A 646 -20.99 -5.76 2.89
C PHE A 646 -21.23 -6.71 1.71
N TYR A 647 -20.19 -7.37 1.17
CA TYR A 647 -20.35 -8.46 0.20
C TYR A 647 -20.54 -9.85 0.85
N ASN A 648 -20.42 -9.97 2.18
CA ASN A 648 -20.63 -11.24 2.88
C ASN A 648 -22.11 -11.55 3.11
N THR A 649 -22.47 -12.82 3.30
CA THR A 649 -23.87 -13.28 3.42
C THR A 649 -24.15 -14.02 4.73
N ARG A 650 -25.43 -14.26 5.04
CA ARG A 650 -25.85 -15.09 6.19
C ARG A 650 -25.45 -16.55 6.01
N ASP A 651 -25.59 -17.10 4.81
CA ASP A 651 -25.18 -18.47 4.48
C ASP A 651 -23.68 -18.71 4.75
N GLU A 652 -22.83 -17.71 4.46
CA GLU A 652 -21.41 -17.73 4.80
C GLU A 652 -21.15 -17.76 6.32
N VAL A 653 -21.96 -17.02 7.08
CA VAL A 653 -21.92 -17.00 8.55
C VAL A 653 -22.36 -18.35 9.10
N ASP A 654 -23.43 -18.94 8.57
CA ASP A 654 -23.92 -20.26 8.98
C ASP A 654 -22.89 -21.35 8.71
N ALA A 655 -22.24 -21.32 7.54
CA ALA A 655 -21.13 -22.24 7.21
C ALA A 655 -19.98 -22.17 8.22
N MET A 656 -19.62 -20.96 8.69
CA MET A 656 -18.62 -20.76 9.75
C MET A 656 -19.11 -21.29 11.10
N VAL A 657 -20.32 -20.91 11.52
CA VAL A 657 -20.90 -21.33 12.80
C VAL A 657 -21.02 -22.85 12.88
N ASP A 658 -21.35 -23.53 11.78
CA ASP A 658 -21.39 -24.99 11.72
C ASP A 658 -20.02 -25.66 11.84
N VAL A 659 -18.93 -25.04 11.35
CA VAL A 659 -17.56 -25.50 11.66
C VAL A 659 -17.29 -25.39 13.17
N VAL A 660 -17.60 -24.23 13.77
CA VAL A 660 -17.35 -24.00 15.20
C VAL A 660 -18.20 -24.94 16.08
N ARG A 661 -19.47 -25.19 15.73
CA ARG A 661 -20.34 -26.19 16.39
C ARG A 661 -19.75 -27.61 16.32
N ARG A 662 -19.22 -28.02 15.15
CA ARG A 662 -18.57 -29.33 15.00
C ARG A 662 -17.27 -29.45 15.80
N LEU A 663 -16.53 -28.36 16.01
CA LEU A 663 -15.38 -28.35 16.91
C LEU A 663 -15.83 -28.44 18.37
N ALA A 664 -16.75 -27.58 18.80
CA ALA A 664 -17.32 -27.59 20.15
C ALA A 664 -17.79 -29.01 20.55
N ALA A 665 -18.58 -29.67 19.69
CA ALA A 665 -19.13 -31.01 19.91
C ALA A 665 -18.07 -32.14 20.05
N ARG A 666 -16.81 -31.94 19.63
CA ARG A 666 -15.75 -32.95 19.68
C ARG A 666 -14.94 -32.95 20.99
N ARG A 667 -15.03 -31.89 21.80
CA ARG A 667 -14.29 -31.73 23.08
C ARG A 667 -15.22 -31.28 24.23
N VAL A 668 -16.50 -31.70 24.20
CA VAL A 668 -17.45 -31.57 25.33
C VAL A 668 -17.14 -32.60 26.40
#